data_AF-A0A8H5FVD6-F1
#
_entry.id   AF-A0A8H5FVD6-F1
#
_cell.length_a   1.000
_cell.length_b   1.000
_cell.length_c   1.000
_cell.angle_alpha   90.00
_cell.angle_beta   90.00
_cell.angle_gamma   90.00
#
_symmetry.space_group_name_H-M   'P 1'
#
loop_
_entity.id
_entity.type
_entity.pdbx_description
1 polymer ?
#
loop_
_entity_poly.entity_id
_entity_poly.type
_entity_poly.pdbx_seq_one_letter_code
_entity_poly.pdbx_strand_id
1 'polypeptide(L)'
;MLSNFSKTFFESILLLWLNIPTIRPFPDKSINHTNLLTDHETALSAVRNLNNVDVGGRPLRIDLADSDPFLEGKTTVRGELVDGGVPGPAEPRHRGGGGRGHDGDFMSHLPPGVHLPKGTDSLDYITKTLAGMPPSQLMEVLAQMKAFIITHHEQARQLLVKHPQLSYALFQGLLLNNIVDPAILYRMLEQTGNQSSSGTSATPPRAPPVPPPPQMSQPPFVPPSTHMPFQAQPPMAGMPPPSSLPPASAMFPPTGAAYYRPPPPTGASPASMQAPPAPTAPQPPAATGTPAINESQRAMLMQVLALTPEQINGLPENDRTAIMQLLCHVHPRPLRTLWLHPPHSRSCAMAHPVASTSHPVQIPALDSQHADSVPRNEKPAKDKKAKAAAGTSYPLELQPPPAFFDHRIKMFDELKAEYDAFVSAQPRDDITITLPDGSERKGKSWETSPMDIAKELSKSLADRVVIAKVDGELWDLERPLEKSVKLELLDFEHPEGKKVFWHSSAHVLGEAAERHYGCHLCLGPPTDDGFFYEMATDRPVSNTDYPALEKVSEMAVKQKQKFERLVVSKEKLLEMFNYNKYKQYLIQTKVPDGTSTTVYRCGPMVDLCVGPHIPHTGKIKAFMVTKNSASYFLGDAANDSLQRIYGISFPDKKQLVEYKAFLAEAAKRDHRKIGKEQELYFFHDLSPGSCFFLPHGTRIYNSLVELMRSEYFKRGYQEVISPNMYNSKLWETSGHWQNYKDDMFVLDVEKEKWALKPMNCPGHALIFDSRDRSYKELPIRMAEFGIIHRNEASGALTGLTRVRRFVQDDTHVFCMPSQITEEIGALFDFMKHIYGLFGFDFKLELSTRPENYLGTIETWNQAEEQLKEALEANYPGQWELNPGDGAFYGPKIDITIRDALRRSFQCATIQLDFQLPERFNLKYRSADEAAARPVMIHRAILGSLERFIAIITEHFAGKWPFWLSPRQVLVIPVAAPYKEYAAEVAGRLTKLGLWADVDNGENTLPKKIRNGEIAQYNFILG
;
A
#
# COMPACT_ATOMS: atom_id res chain seq x y z
N MET A 1 -20.70 -7.96 8.45
CA MET A 1 -21.80 -8.95 8.60
C MET A 1 -22.71 -8.63 9.80
N LEU A 2 -22.18 -8.46 11.03
CA LEU A 2 -22.96 -8.23 12.26
C LEU A 2 -23.64 -6.84 12.40
N SER A 3 -23.65 -5.98 11.38
CA SER A 3 -24.22 -4.63 11.45
C SER A 3 -25.68 -4.52 11.01
N ASN A 4 -26.20 -5.49 10.25
CA ASN A 4 -27.46 -5.36 9.51
C ASN A 4 -28.51 -6.37 10.02
N PHE A 5 -28.89 -6.30 11.30
CA PHE A 5 -29.98 -7.10 11.84
C PHE A 5 -31.34 -6.49 11.47
N SER A 6 -32.18 -7.26 10.77
CA SER A 6 -33.50 -6.79 10.32
C SER A 6 -34.55 -6.82 11.44
N LYS A 7 -35.63 -6.03 11.27
CA LYS A 7 -36.80 -6.05 12.16
C LYS A 7 -37.43 -7.46 12.28
N THR A 8 -37.43 -8.23 11.19
CA THR A 8 -37.93 -9.61 11.13
C THR A 8 -37.06 -10.62 11.88
N PHE A 9 -35.75 -10.37 12.04
CA PHE A 9 -34.89 -11.21 12.88
C PHE A 9 -35.27 -11.11 14.36
N PHE A 10 -35.51 -9.90 14.87
CA PHE A 10 -35.96 -9.69 16.25
C PHE A 10 -37.37 -10.25 16.51
N GLU A 11 -38.27 -10.16 15.53
CA GLU A 11 -39.58 -10.83 15.58
C GLU A 11 -39.45 -12.35 15.68
N SER A 12 -38.52 -12.94 14.93
CA SER A 12 -38.25 -14.37 14.93
C SER A 12 -37.67 -14.86 16.26
N ILE A 13 -36.77 -14.09 16.90
CA ILE A 13 -36.27 -14.38 18.26
C ILE A 13 -37.41 -14.34 19.28
N LEU A 14 -38.28 -13.33 19.21
CA LEU A 14 -39.39 -13.15 20.16
C LEU A 14 -40.40 -14.32 20.06
N LEU A 15 -40.76 -14.70 18.83
CA LEU A 15 -41.62 -15.86 18.55
C LEU A 15 -40.98 -17.18 18.98
N LEU A 16 -39.67 -17.37 18.79
CA LEU A 16 -38.98 -18.57 19.24
C LEU A 16 -39.02 -18.68 20.78
N TRP A 17 -38.71 -17.60 21.49
CA TRP A 17 -38.60 -17.61 22.95
C TRP A 17 -39.93 -17.79 23.68
N LEU A 18 -41.03 -17.23 23.12
CA LEU A 18 -42.39 -17.46 23.59
C LEU A 18 -42.82 -18.93 23.48
N ASN A 19 -42.36 -19.64 22.44
CA ASN A 19 -42.72 -21.04 22.18
C ASN A 19 -41.87 -22.08 22.93
N ILE A 20 -40.85 -21.68 23.72
CA ILE A 20 -40.06 -22.61 24.55
C ILE A 20 -40.86 -22.96 25.83
N PRO A 21 -41.31 -24.22 26.04
CA PRO A 21 -42.28 -24.51 27.11
C PRO A 21 -41.74 -24.34 28.53
N THR A 22 -40.49 -24.72 28.77
CA THR A 22 -39.81 -24.60 30.08
C THR A 22 -38.31 -24.35 29.89
N ILE A 23 -37.71 -23.62 30.83
CA ILE A 23 -36.25 -23.50 30.95
C ILE A 23 -35.77 -24.74 31.75
N ARG A 24 -34.78 -25.47 31.22
CA ARG A 24 -34.27 -26.69 31.89
C ARG A 24 -33.28 -26.36 33.02
N PRO A 25 -33.27 -27.12 34.12
CA PRO A 25 -32.19 -27.06 35.11
C PRO A 25 -30.90 -27.71 34.57
N PHE A 26 -29.76 -27.32 35.13
CA PHE A 26 -28.42 -27.78 34.74
C PHE A 26 -28.16 -29.27 35.08
N PRO A 27 -27.45 -30.01 34.21
CA PRO A 27 -26.74 -31.24 34.59
C PRO A 27 -25.35 -30.90 35.17
N ASP A 28 -24.99 -31.54 36.28
CA ASP A 28 -23.75 -31.30 37.01
C ASP A 28 -22.58 -32.15 36.46
N LYS A 29 -21.52 -31.49 35.96
CA LYS A 29 -20.15 -32.02 35.81
C LYS A 29 -19.10 -30.91 35.92
N SER A 30 -18.01 -31.19 36.60
CA SER A 30 -16.91 -30.28 36.91
C SER A 30 -16.03 -29.90 35.72
N ILE A 31 -15.56 -28.65 35.70
CA ILE A 31 -14.47 -28.15 34.84
C ILE A 31 -13.44 -27.45 35.75
N ASN A 32 -12.16 -27.80 35.62
CA ASN A 32 -11.08 -27.17 36.39
C ASN A 32 -10.66 -25.83 35.77
N HIS A 33 -10.32 -24.85 36.61
CA HIS A 33 -9.87 -23.52 36.22
C HIS A 33 -8.38 -23.25 36.52
N THR A 34 -7.68 -22.64 35.55
CA THR A 34 -6.47 -21.80 35.69
C THR A 34 -6.37 -20.94 34.42
N ASN A 35 -6.00 -19.65 34.43
CA ASN A 35 -5.68 -18.77 35.55
C ASN A 35 -5.95 -17.27 35.21
N LEU A 36 -6.51 -16.57 36.20
CA LEU A 36 -6.19 -15.20 36.66
C LEU A 36 -5.81 -14.07 35.66
N LEU A 37 -6.51 -12.93 35.80
CA LEU A 37 -6.01 -11.79 36.59
C LEU A 37 -7.16 -10.86 37.01
N THR A 38 -7.08 -10.26 38.20
CA THR A 38 -8.11 -9.38 38.81
C THR A 38 -7.46 -8.28 39.63
N ASP A 39 -8.06 -7.08 39.64
CA ASP A 39 -7.59 -5.95 40.45
C ASP A 39 -8.24 -5.91 41.85
N HIS A 40 -7.52 -5.42 42.85
CA HIS A 40 -7.70 -5.83 44.25
C HIS A 40 -8.65 -4.95 45.08
N GLU A 41 -8.72 -3.64 44.81
CA GLU A 41 -9.44 -2.70 45.69
C GLU A 41 -10.97 -2.88 45.69
N THR A 42 -11.55 -3.35 44.57
CA THR A 42 -13.01 -3.55 44.45
C THR A 42 -13.54 -4.58 45.44
N ALA A 43 -12.78 -5.64 45.74
CA ALA A 43 -13.20 -6.71 46.64
C ALA A 43 -13.33 -6.23 48.10
N LEU A 44 -12.41 -5.37 48.55
CA LEU A 44 -12.40 -4.84 49.92
C LEU A 44 -13.60 -3.93 50.23
N SER A 45 -14.21 -3.32 49.21
CA SER A 45 -15.47 -2.59 49.35
C SER A 45 -16.67 -3.52 49.55
N ALA A 46 -16.69 -4.69 48.90
CA ALA A 46 -17.81 -5.63 48.98
C ALA A 46 -17.87 -6.33 50.36
N VAL A 47 -16.72 -6.79 50.88
CA VAL A 47 -16.66 -7.52 52.17
C VAL A 47 -17.18 -6.68 53.34
N ARG A 48 -16.88 -5.37 53.36
CA ARG A 48 -17.37 -4.43 54.40
C ARG A 48 -18.90 -4.32 54.45
N ASN A 49 -19.58 -4.53 53.34
CA ASN A 49 -21.04 -4.43 53.25
C ASN A 49 -21.79 -5.73 53.60
N LEU A 50 -21.08 -6.86 53.73
CA LEU A 50 -21.70 -8.19 53.90
C LEU A 50 -21.59 -8.77 55.32
N ASN A 51 -20.57 -8.39 56.10
CA ASN A 51 -20.33 -8.91 57.47
C ASN A 51 -21.33 -8.41 58.54
N ASN A 52 -22.51 -7.90 58.16
CA ASN A 52 -23.57 -7.43 59.06
C ASN A 52 -24.95 -8.08 58.75
N VAL A 53 -24.97 -9.20 58.02
CA VAL A 53 -26.18 -9.99 57.73
C VAL A 53 -26.19 -11.25 58.60
N ASP A 54 -27.28 -11.50 59.32
CA ASP A 54 -27.53 -12.79 59.99
C ASP A 54 -28.44 -13.66 59.12
N VAL A 55 -28.14 -14.95 59.01
CA VAL A 55 -28.97 -15.92 58.29
C VAL A 55 -29.18 -17.15 59.17
N GLY A 56 -30.36 -17.24 59.80
CA GLY A 56 -30.78 -18.41 60.57
C GLY A 56 -30.29 -18.46 62.03
N GLY A 57 -29.95 -17.32 62.63
CA GLY A 57 -29.48 -17.25 64.01
C GLY A 57 -27.98 -17.51 64.15
N ARG A 58 -27.22 -17.16 63.10
CA ARG A 58 -25.76 -17.13 63.09
C ARG A 58 -25.31 -15.96 62.21
N PRO A 59 -24.39 -15.09 62.68
CA PRO A 59 -23.88 -13.99 61.87
C PRO A 59 -23.03 -14.54 60.72
N LEU A 60 -23.20 -13.97 59.53
CA LEU A 60 -22.38 -14.31 58.36
C LEU A 60 -20.95 -13.77 58.56
N ARG A 61 -20.01 -14.65 58.92
CA ARG A 61 -18.60 -14.30 59.13
C ARG A 61 -17.76 -14.77 57.96
N ILE A 62 -17.29 -13.83 57.15
CA ILE A 62 -16.36 -14.10 56.05
C ILE A 62 -14.93 -13.98 56.59
N ASP A 63 -14.41 -15.06 57.18
CA ASP A 63 -13.01 -15.16 57.59
C ASP A 63 -12.11 -15.43 56.34
N LEU A 64 -10.94 -14.82 56.29
CA LEU A 64 -10.06 -14.81 55.11
C LEU A 64 -9.33 -16.14 54.90
N ALA A 65 -9.59 -16.80 53.77
CA ALA A 65 -8.80 -17.91 53.27
C ALA A 65 -7.55 -17.45 52.49
N ASP A 66 -6.66 -16.71 53.16
CA ASP A 66 -5.22 -16.67 52.83
C ASP A 66 -4.42 -16.02 53.97
N SER A 67 -3.80 -16.86 54.82
CA SER A 67 -2.77 -16.45 55.78
C SER A 67 -1.92 -17.64 56.27
N ASP A 68 -1.33 -18.39 55.34
CA ASP A 68 -0.22 -19.32 55.65
C ASP A 68 1.11 -18.77 55.07
N PRO A 69 2.06 -18.31 55.90
CA PRO A 69 3.18 -17.50 55.44
C PRO A 69 4.44 -18.31 55.13
N PHE A 70 4.65 -18.66 53.85
CA PHE A 70 5.94 -19.11 53.33
C PHE A 70 6.35 -18.35 52.06
N LEU A 71 7.62 -17.91 52.03
CA LEU A 71 8.24 -16.99 51.06
C LEU A 71 7.74 -15.52 51.16
N GLU A 72 8.45 -14.59 51.82
CA GLU A 72 9.74 -14.69 52.54
C GLU A 72 9.75 -13.78 53.78
N GLY A 73 10.44 -14.17 54.86
CA GLY A 73 10.63 -13.27 56.00
C GLY A 73 11.23 -13.87 57.27
N LYS A 74 12.54 -13.65 57.46
CA LYS A 74 13.04 -13.31 58.82
C LYS A 74 12.66 -11.82 59.02
N THR A 75 12.14 -11.32 60.15
CA THR A 75 12.23 -11.83 61.53
C THR A 75 11.14 -11.22 62.45
N THR A 76 10.40 -12.06 63.21
CA THR A 76 9.90 -11.85 64.61
C THR A 76 9.02 -10.64 65.08
N VAL A 77 7.82 -10.97 65.63
CA VAL A 77 7.30 -10.66 67.03
C VAL A 77 6.17 -9.61 67.33
N ARG A 78 5.08 -10.11 67.98
CA ARG A 78 4.05 -9.51 68.93
C ARG A 78 2.92 -8.53 68.49
N GLY A 79 1.67 -8.74 68.99
CA GLY A 79 0.88 -7.67 69.69
C GLY A 79 -0.64 -7.38 69.46
N GLU A 80 -1.56 -8.29 69.80
CA GLU A 80 -3.03 -8.18 70.19
C GLU A 80 -3.89 -6.86 70.37
N LEU A 81 -5.23 -6.99 70.08
CA LEU A 81 -6.48 -6.29 70.62
C LEU A 81 -6.86 -4.81 70.23
N VAL A 82 -8.11 -4.25 70.30
CA VAL A 82 -9.55 -4.71 70.19
C VAL A 82 -10.60 -3.52 70.17
N ASP A 83 -11.85 -3.72 69.68
CA ASP A 83 -13.15 -2.93 69.76
C ASP A 83 -13.22 -1.42 69.37
N GLY A 84 -14.39 -0.76 69.08
CA GLY A 84 -15.82 -1.17 68.85
C GLY A 84 -16.84 0.01 68.99
N GLY A 85 -18.04 0.00 68.33
CA GLY A 85 -19.21 0.88 68.68
C GLY A 85 -19.91 1.76 67.59
N VAL A 86 -21.20 2.13 67.82
CA VAL A 86 -22.15 2.97 66.98
C VAL A 86 -23.31 3.53 67.88
N PRO A 87 -24.40 4.25 67.46
CA PRO A 87 -24.73 5.17 66.34
C PRO A 87 -25.47 6.51 66.76
N GLY A 88 -25.89 7.40 65.84
CA GLY A 88 -26.87 8.51 66.11
C GLY A 88 -27.04 9.63 65.02
N PRO A 89 -28.26 10.16 64.68
CA PRO A 89 -28.48 11.04 63.49
C PRO A 89 -29.23 12.41 63.68
N ALA A 90 -29.15 13.32 62.69
CA ALA A 90 -30.10 14.46 62.41
C ALA A 90 -29.88 15.16 61.02
N GLU A 91 -30.85 15.97 60.54
CA GLU A 91 -30.86 16.65 59.20
C GLU A 91 -30.89 18.24 59.23
N PRO A 92 -31.51 19.04 58.30
CA PRO A 92 -30.79 19.79 57.24
C PRO A 92 -31.19 21.30 57.05
N ARG A 93 -30.69 22.02 56.00
CA ARG A 93 -31.45 23.01 55.14
C ARG A 93 -30.63 23.88 54.13
N HIS A 94 -31.06 23.88 52.84
CA HIS A 94 -31.40 25.02 51.91
C HIS A 94 -30.44 26.23 51.61
N ARG A 95 -30.54 27.01 50.48
CA ARG A 95 -31.55 27.14 49.39
C ARG A 95 -31.07 27.80 48.06
N GLY A 96 -31.59 27.33 46.90
CA GLY A 96 -31.98 28.11 45.67
C GLY A 96 -30.90 28.65 44.68
N GLY A 97 -31.20 29.02 43.41
CA GLY A 97 -32.27 28.54 42.49
C GLY A 97 -32.94 29.54 41.50
N GLY A 98 -32.50 29.61 40.21
CA GLY A 98 -33.24 30.24 39.08
C GLY A 98 -32.35 30.73 37.90
N GLY A 99 -32.74 30.72 36.61
CA GLY A 99 -33.96 30.17 35.98
C GLY A 99 -33.97 30.23 34.43
N ARG A 100 -34.68 29.25 33.83
CA ARG A 100 -35.68 29.29 32.71
C ARG A 100 -35.30 29.93 31.36
N GLY A 101 -35.62 29.33 30.20
CA GLY A 101 -36.29 28.05 29.87
C GLY A 101 -36.10 27.80 28.36
N HIS A 102 -37.00 27.22 27.55
CA HIS A 102 -38.33 26.57 27.68
C HIS A 102 -38.53 25.78 26.34
N ASP A 103 -39.32 24.73 26.12
CA ASP A 103 -39.99 23.65 26.89
C ASP A 103 -40.41 22.58 25.83
N GLY A 104 -40.77 21.32 26.11
CA GLY A 104 -40.77 20.55 27.35
C GLY A 104 -41.58 19.23 27.21
N ASP A 105 -41.05 18.14 27.79
CA ASP A 105 -41.74 16.86 28.12
C ASP A 105 -42.24 15.91 26.99
N PHE A 106 -42.38 14.58 27.20
CA PHE A 106 -42.88 13.88 28.39
C PHE A 106 -42.09 12.63 28.85
N MET A 107 -42.19 12.35 30.16
CA MET A 107 -41.91 11.10 30.90
C MET A 107 -40.45 10.72 31.22
N SER A 108 -40.11 10.91 32.50
CA SER A 108 -39.20 10.06 33.26
C SER A 108 -39.74 9.86 34.68
N HIS A 109 -39.57 8.68 35.29
CA HIS A 109 -39.78 8.45 36.72
C HIS A 109 -38.80 7.41 37.26
N LEU A 110 -37.98 7.81 38.24
CA LEU A 110 -37.18 6.94 39.12
C LEU A 110 -37.30 7.47 40.57
N PRO A 111 -37.06 6.65 41.59
CA PRO A 111 -37.26 7.05 42.99
C PRO A 111 -36.28 8.14 43.49
N PRO A 112 -36.65 8.95 44.50
CA PRO A 112 -35.76 9.95 45.07
C PRO A 112 -34.53 9.33 45.75
N GLY A 113 -33.36 9.93 45.58
CA GLY A 113 -32.12 9.59 46.29
C GLY A 113 -31.00 9.00 45.44
N VAL A 114 -31.27 8.60 44.19
CA VAL A 114 -30.25 8.05 43.27
C VAL A 114 -29.85 9.08 42.22
N HIS A 115 -28.55 9.34 42.08
CA HIS A 115 -27.96 10.12 40.99
C HIS A 115 -26.80 9.34 40.37
N LEU A 116 -26.84 9.14 39.06
CA LEU A 116 -25.73 8.56 38.29
C LEU A 116 -24.66 9.64 37.98
N PRO A 117 -23.37 9.26 37.89
CA PRO A 117 -22.32 10.18 37.44
C PRO A 117 -22.58 10.70 36.02
N LYS A 118 -22.33 12.00 35.80
CA LYS A 118 -22.46 12.60 34.46
C LYS A 118 -21.48 11.97 33.48
N GLY A 119 -21.98 11.48 32.35
CA GLY A 119 -21.17 11.00 31.21
C GLY A 119 -21.34 9.53 30.85
N THR A 120 -22.12 8.74 31.61
CA THR A 120 -22.38 7.33 31.29
C THR A 120 -23.84 7.14 30.87
N ASP A 121 -24.08 6.61 29.68
CA ASP A 121 -25.42 6.17 29.30
C ASP A 121 -25.77 4.84 30.01
N SER A 122 -26.96 4.79 30.59
CA SER A 122 -27.49 3.68 31.39
C SER A 122 -27.46 2.32 30.70
N LEU A 123 -27.46 2.30 29.36
CA LEU A 123 -27.57 1.10 28.54
C LEU A 123 -26.25 0.33 28.34
N ASP A 124 -25.12 1.04 28.30
CA ASP A 124 -23.79 0.44 28.14
C ASP A 124 -23.39 -0.36 29.40
N TYR A 125 -23.82 0.14 30.57
CA TYR A 125 -23.69 -0.55 31.86
C TYR A 125 -24.42 -1.91 31.87
N ILE A 126 -25.69 -1.96 31.41
CA ILE A 126 -26.47 -3.20 31.34
C ILE A 126 -25.77 -4.22 30.43
N THR A 127 -25.32 -3.78 29.25
CA THR A 127 -24.67 -4.65 28.25
C THR A 127 -23.39 -5.28 28.80
N LYS A 128 -22.52 -4.48 29.43
CA LYS A 128 -21.26 -4.95 30.03
C LYS A 128 -21.48 -5.83 31.26
N THR A 129 -22.50 -5.53 32.06
CA THR A 129 -22.83 -6.34 33.25
C THR A 129 -23.32 -7.73 32.84
N LEU A 130 -24.22 -7.84 31.85
CA LEU A 130 -24.74 -9.14 31.38
C LEU A 130 -23.65 -10.03 30.76
N ALA A 131 -22.69 -9.44 30.04
CA ALA A 131 -21.57 -10.16 29.44
C ALA A 131 -20.60 -10.76 30.48
N GLY A 132 -20.63 -10.29 31.74
CA GLY A 132 -19.80 -10.76 32.85
C GLY A 132 -20.53 -11.58 33.92
N MET A 133 -21.84 -11.85 33.77
CA MET A 133 -22.61 -12.56 34.80
C MET A 133 -22.28 -14.06 34.88
N PRO A 134 -22.25 -14.66 36.09
CA PRO A 134 -22.31 -16.11 36.26
C PRO A 134 -23.57 -16.71 35.59
N PRO A 135 -23.51 -17.94 35.05
CA PRO A 135 -24.64 -18.54 34.33
C PRO A 135 -25.96 -18.58 35.11
N SER A 136 -25.91 -18.76 36.43
CA SER A 136 -27.10 -18.74 37.30
C SER A 136 -27.82 -17.39 37.30
N GLN A 137 -27.10 -16.28 37.38
CA GLN A 137 -27.68 -14.92 37.34
C GLN A 137 -28.18 -14.57 35.94
N LEU A 138 -27.45 -14.96 34.89
CA LEU A 138 -27.89 -14.78 33.51
C LEU A 138 -29.21 -15.53 33.22
N MET A 139 -29.39 -16.71 33.81
CA MET A 139 -30.63 -17.49 33.73
C MET A 139 -31.80 -16.85 34.50
N GLU A 140 -31.53 -16.17 35.61
CA GLU A 140 -32.55 -15.40 36.34
C GLU A 140 -32.99 -14.17 35.54
N VAL A 141 -32.05 -13.44 34.92
CA VAL A 141 -32.38 -12.34 34.00
C VAL A 141 -33.19 -12.84 32.79
N LEU A 142 -32.83 -14.00 32.20
CA LEU A 142 -33.61 -14.62 31.13
C LEU A 142 -35.04 -14.95 31.59
N ALA A 143 -35.23 -15.43 32.82
CA ALA A 143 -36.56 -15.70 33.37
C ALA A 143 -37.39 -14.39 33.57
N GLN A 144 -36.78 -13.35 34.15
CA GLN A 144 -37.44 -12.05 34.35
C GLN A 144 -37.80 -11.38 33.02
N MET A 145 -36.89 -11.38 32.04
CA MET A 145 -37.12 -10.82 30.71
C MET A 145 -38.20 -11.60 29.94
N LYS A 146 -38.27 -12.94 30.08
CA LYS A 146 -39.37 -13.73 29.51
C LYS A 146 -40.72 -13.33 30.13
N ALA A 147 -40.79 -13.14 31.45
CA ALA A 147 -42.01 -12.66 32.12
C ALA A 147 -42.40 -11.25 31.66
N PHE A 148 -41.43 -10.36 31.43
CA PHE A 148 -41.67 -9.02 30.87
C PHE A 148 -42.21 -9.07 29.44
N ILE A 149 -41.68 -9.93 28.57
CA ILE A 149 -42.18 -10.11 27.18
C ILE A 149 -43.60 -10.68 27.16
N ILE A 150 -43.93 -11.62 28.05
CA ILE A 150 -45.29 -12.20 28.16
C ILE A 150 -46.31 -11.15 28.62
N THR A 151 -45.92 -10.20 29.47
CA THR A 151 -46.83 -9.21 30.06
C THR A 151 -46.88 -7.88 29.31
N HIS A 152 -45.77 -7.47 28.67
CA HIS A 152 -45.58 -6.14 28.06
C HIS A 152 -44.98 -6.25 26.65
N HIS A 153 -45.46 -7.22 25.86
CA HIS A 153 -44.92 -7.65 24.56
C HIS A 153 -44.46 -6.53 23.63
N GLU A 154 -45.30 -5.52 23.36
CA GLU A 154 -44.95 -4.44 22.40
C GLU A 154 -43.86 -3.49 22.94
N GLN A 155 -43.79 -3.30 24.27
CA GLN A 155 -42.74 -2.49 24.89
C GLN A 155 -41.40 -3.23 24.90
N ALA A 156 -41.41 -4.53 25.24
CA ALA A 156 -40.21 -5.38 25.17
C ALA A 156 -39.68 -5.51 23.74
N ARG A 157 -40.57 -5.64 22.75
CA ARG A 157 -40.26 -5.59 21.32
C ARG A 157 -39.59 -4.28 20.91
N GLN A 158 -40.10 -3.12 21.35
CA GLN A 158 -39.47 -1.83 21.07
C GLN A 158 -38.09 -1.68 21.74
N LEU A 159 -37.92 -2.19 22.97
CA LEU A 159 -36.64 -2.22 23.69
C LEU A 159 -35.59 -3.03 22.91
N LEU A 160 -35.93 -4.25 22.50
CA LEU A 160 -35.03 -5.17 21.79
C LEU A 160 -34.66 -4.71 20.38
N VAL A 161 -35.56 -3.98 19.69
CA VAL A 161 -35.29 -3.37 18.38
C VAL A 161 -34.43 -2.10 18.50
N LYS A 162 -34.62 -1.28 19.54
CA LYS A 162 -33.77 -0.10 19.77
C LYS A 162 -32.36 -0.46 20.26
N HIS A 163 -32.21 -1.61 20.93
CA HIS A 163 -30.99 -1.97 21.64
C HIS A 163 -30.49 -3.38 21.24
N PRO A 164 -29.97 -3.54 20.01
CA PRO A 164 -29.57 -4.85 19.47
C PRO A 164 -28.47 -5.55 20.28
N GLN A 165 -27.67 -4.80 21.04
CA GLN A 165 -26.66 -5.35 21.96
C GLN A 165 -27.28 -6.22 23.06
N LEU A 166 -28.41 -5.78 23.63
CA LEU A 166 -29.16 -6.51 24.66
C LEU A 166 -29.79 -7.78 24.07
N SER A 167 -30.36 -7.66 22.87
CA SER A 167 -30.89 -8.79 22.10
C SER A 167 -29.80 -9.83 21.82
N TYR A 168 -28.59 -9.40 21.44
CA TYR A 168 -27.44 -10.29 21.23
C TYR A 168 -26.98 -10.98 22.53
N ALA A 169 -26.89 -10.24 23.65
CA ALA A 169 -26.49 -10.81 24.94
C ALA A 169 -27.50 -11.86 25.47
N LEU A 170 -28.80 -11.58 25.40
CA LEU A 170 -29.85 -12.54 25.75
C LEU A 170 -29.79 -13.78 24.84
N PHE A 171 -29.60 -13.56 23.54
CA PHE A 171 -29.53 -14.63 22.56
C PHE A 171 -28.27 -15.51 22.72
N GLN A 172 -27.11 -14.92 23.01
CA GLN A 172 -25.89 -15.63 23.38
C GLN A 172 -26.09 -16.43 24.68
N GLY A 173 -26.84 -15.88 25.65
CA GLY A 173 -27.24 -16.60 26.87
C GLY A 173 -28.09 -17.85 26.60
N LEU A 174 -29.02 -17.78 25.64
CA LEU A 174 -29.83 -18.95 25.22
C LEU A 174 -28.99 -20.04 24.54
N LEU A 175 -27.97 -19.66 23.77
CA LEU A 175 -27.03 -20.61 23.15
C LEU A 175 -26.08 -21.24 24.18
N LEU A 176 -25.42 -20.44 25.02
CA LEU A 176 -24.42 -20.91 26.00
C LEU A 176 -25.03 -21.86 27.05
N ASN A 177 -26.30 -21.70 27.39
CA ASN A 177 -27.03 -22.61 28.29
C ASN A 177 -27.71 -23.79 27.55
N ASN A 178 -27.42 -24.00 26.25
CA ASN A 178 -28.02 -25.03 25.38
C ASN A 178 -29.57 -25.05 25.39
N ILE A 179 -30.19 -23.88 25.50
CA ILE A 179 -31.66 -23.72 25.47
C ILE A 179 -32.16 -23.68 24.01
N VAL A 180 -31.35 -23.18 23.08
CA VAL A 180 -31.61 -23.15 21.64
C VAL A 180 -30.45 -23.82 20.91
N ASP A 181 -30.78 -24.71 19.95
CA ASP A 181 -29.81 -25.42 19.12
C ASP A 181 -29.18 -24.47 18.06
N PRO A 182 -27.84 -24.41 17.91
CA PRO A 182 -27.17 -23.58 16.91
C PRO A 182 -27.60 -23.85 15.45
N ALA A 183 -28.04 -25.07 15.11
CA ALA A 183 -28.56 -25.42 13.79
C ALA A 183 -30.05 -25.04 13.60
N ILE A 184 -30.75 -24.58 14.65
CA ILE A 184 -32.03 -23.87 14.51
C ILE A 184 -31.76 -22.39 14.18
N LEU A 185 -30.83 -21.76 14.91
CA LEU A 185 -30.35 -20.40 14.62
C LEU A 185 -29.90 -20.25 13.17
N TYR A 186 -29.05 -21.15 12.67
CA TYR A 186 -28.51 -21.05 11.32
C TYR A 186 -29.63 -21.01 10.27
N ARG A 187 -30.64 -21.87 10.41
CA ARG A 187 -31.83 -21.89 9.55
C ARG A 187 -32.73 -20.67 9.71
N MET A 188 -32.80 -20.05 10.88
CA MET A 188 -33.53 -18.80 11.07
C MET A 188 -32.83 -17.61 10.38
N LEU A 189 -31.50 -17.55 10.46
CA LEU A 189 -30.70 -16.57 9.72
C LEU A 189 -30.85 -16.75 8.20
N GLU A 190 -30.76 -17.99 7.71
CA GLU A 190 -31.05 -18.33 6.31
C GLU A 190 -32.46 -17.91 5.89
N GLN A 191 -33.49 -18.20 6.69
CA GLN A 191 -34.87 -17.79 6.40
C GLN A 191 -35.05 -16.26 6.37
N THR A 192 -34.35 -15.50 7.22
CA THR A 192 -34.35 -14.03 7.11
C THR A 192 -33.58 -13.51 5.89
N GLY A 193 -32.63 -14.28 5.35
CA GLY A 193 -31.93 -13.96 4.11
C GLY A 193 -32.70 -14.32 2.83
N ASN A 194 -33.63 -15.28 2.91
CA ASN A 194 -34.25 -15.91 1.73
C ASN A 194 -35.73 -15.52 1.49
N GLN A 195 -36.24 -14.47 2.14
CA GLN A 195 -37.56 -13.89 1.80
C GLN A 195 -37.51 -12.97 0.56
N SER A 196 -37.05 -13.53 -0.56
CA SER A 196 -37.38 -13.06 -1.91
C SER A 196 -37.71 -14.25 -2.81
N SER A 197 -39.00 -14.40 -3.11
CA SER A 197 -39.58 -15.34 -4.08
C SER A 197 -39.25 -16.85 -3.95
N SER A 198 -40.12 -17.59 -3.26
CA SER A 198 -40.67 -18.84 -3.83
C SER A 198 -42.08 -19.11 -3.29
N GLY A 199 -42.99 -19.53 -4.16
CA GLY A 199 -44.36 -19.88 -3.79
C GLY A 199 -45.07 -20.63 -4.92
N THR A 200 -45.76 -21.73 -4.59
CA THR A 200 -46.48 -22.54 -5.57
C THR A 200 -47.76 -23.15 -4.99
N SER A 201 -48.80 -23.18 -5.82
CA SER A 201 -50.04 -23.97 -5.70
C SER A 201 -50.86 -23.93 -4.39
N ALA A 202 -51.78 -22.97 -4.30
CA ALA A 202 -53.14 -23.19 -3.79
C ALA A 202 -54.12 -22.27 -4.55
N THR A 203 -55.30 -22.77 -4.95
CA THR A 203 -56.21 -22.09 -5.90
C THR A 203 -57.52 -21.58 -5.25
N PRO A 204 -57.78 -20.26 -5.28
CA PRO A 204 -59.09 -19.66 -4.99
C PRO A 204 -59.78 -19.12 -6.28
N PRO A 205 -61.01 -18.56 -6.23
CA PRO A 205 -61.97 -18.66 -7.35
C PRO A 205 -61.92 -17.53 -8.41
N ARG A 206 -62.66 -17.77 -9.50
CA ARG A 206 -62.72 -16.98 -10.75
C ARG A 206 -63.59 -15.73 -10.64
N ALA A 207 -63.07 -14.58 -11.10
CA ALA A 207 -63.80 -13.33 -11.34
C ALA A 207 -63.97 -13.06 -12.87
N PRO A 208 -64.88 -12.16 -13.31
CA PRO A 208 -65.22 -11.99 -14.74
C PRO A 208 -64.22 -11.13 -15.53
N PRO A 209 -64.19 -11.24 -16.88
CA PRO A 209 -63.28 -10.49 -17.75
C PRO A 209 -63.72 -9.04 -17.98
N VAL A 210 -62.75 -8.17 -18.25
CA VAL A 210 -62.91 -6.75 -18.63
C VAL A 210 -62.39 -6.60 -20.08
N PRO A 211 -63.05 -5.81 -20.97
CA PRO A 211 -62.77 -5.80 -22.40
C PRO A 211 -61.47 -5.06 -22.80
N PRO A 212 -60.94 -5.33 -24.02
CA PRO A 212 -59.72 -4.69 -24.53
C PRO A 212 -59.93 -3.23 -25.00
N PRO A 213 -58.86 -2.41 -25.06
CA PRO A 213 -58.91 -1.04 -25.58
C PRO A 213 -59.09 -0.96 -27.11
N PRO A 214 -59.59 0.18 -27.64
CA PRO A 214 -59.99 0.31 -29.04
C PRO A 214 -58.82 0.47 -30.02
N GLN A 215 -59.05 0.03 -31.27
CA GLN A 215 -58.19 0.30 -32.42
C GLN A 215 -58.40 1.74 -32.94
N MET A 216 -57.33 2.41 -33.35
CA MET A 216 -57.42 3.64 -34.16
C MET A 216 -57.17 3.31 -35.65
N SER A 217 -57.97 3.92 -36.53
CA SER A 217 -58.04 3.63 -37.96
C SER A 217 -57.13 4.53 -38.81
N GLN A 218 -56.65 4.03 -39.95
CA GLN A 218 -55.96 4.84 -40.96
C GLN A 218 -56.94 5.58 -41.89
N PRO A 219 -56.63 6.83 -42.29
CA PRO A 219 -57.11 7.44 -43.53
C PRO A 219 -56.20 7.09 -44.74
N PRO A 220 -56.64 7.30 -46.00
CA PRO A 220 -56.18 6.50 -47.14
C PRO A 220 -55.02 7.05 -47.99
N PHE A 221 -54.48 6.17 -48.83
CA PHE A 221 -53.43 6.42 -49.83
C PHE A 221 -54.00 7.00 -51.15
N VAL A 222 -53.29 7.92 -51.80
CA VAL A 222 -53.67 8.52 -53.10
C VAL A 222 -52.42 8.65 -54.02
N PRO A 223 -52.48 8.26 -55.31
CA PRO A 223 -51.34 8.23 -56.24
C PRO A 223 -51.01 9.58 -56.93
N PRO A 224 -49.86 9.72 -57.64
CA PRO A 224 -49.23 11.01 -57.95
C PRO A 224 -49.54 11.62 -59.34
N SER A 225 -49.16 12.90 -59.54
CA SER A 225 -49.30 13.60 -60.84
C SER A 225 -48.16 14.62 -61.16
N THR A 226 -47.43 14.34 -62.24
CA THR A 226 -46.89 15.28 -63.27
C THR A 226 -46.05 16.53 -62.94
N HIS A 227 -44.79 16.50 -63.39
CA HIS A 227 -44.05 17.51 -64.21
C HIS A 227 -44.02 19.02 -63.86
N MET A 228 -42.78 19.53 -63.62
CA MET A 228 -41.96 20.45 -64.48
C MET A 228 -42.57 21.72 -65.16
N PRO A 229 -41.78 22.73 -65.64
CA PRO A 229 -40.30 22.94 -65.62
C PRO A 229 -39.88 24.40 -65.19
N PHE A 230 -38.72 24.88 -65.67
CA PHE A 230 -38.18 26.27 -65.69
C PHE A 230 -37.51 26.80 -64.40
N GLN A 231 -36.40 27.56 -64.43
CA GLN A 231 -35.55 28.06 -65.55
C GLN A 231 -34.08 28.29 -65.10
N ALA A 232 -33.11 28.19 -66.02
CA ALA A 232 -31.75 28.76 -65.88
C ALA A 232 -31.69 30.10 -66.66
N GLN A 233 -30.77 31.05 -66.49
CA GLN A 233 -29.30 30.92 -66.63
C GLN A 233 -28.59 32.23 -66.10
N PRO A 234 -27.40 32.74 -66.57
CA PRO A 234 -26.41 33.39 -65.68
C PRO A 234 -26.11 34.85 -66.15
N PRO A 235 -24.85 35.36 -66.30
CA PRO A 235 -23.60 35.27 -65.50
C PRO A 235 -23.09 36.68 -65.07
N MET A 236 -21.89 36.78 -64.48
CA MET A 236 -20.99 37.94 -64.64
C MET A 236 -19.51 37.57 -64.43
N ALA A 237 -18.58 38.37 -64.96
CA ALA A 237 -17.12 38.15 -64.90
C ALA A 237 -16.30 39.47 -64.87
N GLY A 238 -15.06 39.45 -64.36
CA GLY A 238 -14.16 40.62 -64.34
C GLY A 238 -12.76 40.35 -63.73
N MET A 239 -11.72 40.97 -64.30
CA MET A 239 -10.26 40.77 -64.12
C MET A 239 -9.55 42.17 -64.13
N PRO A 240 -8.20 42.38 -64.00
CA PRO A 240 -7.09 41.59 -63.44
C PRO A 240 -6.13 42.43 -62.48
N PRO A 241 -4.77 42.60 -62.60
CA PRO A 241 -3.81 42.51 -61.45
C PRO A 241 -2.84 43.73 -61.31
N PRO A 242 -1.62 43.70 -60.66
CA PRO A 242 -0.40 42.95 -61.12
C PRO A 242 0.69 42.52 -60.06
N SER A 243 1.60 41.59 -60.46
CA SER A 243 3.04 41.42 -60.04
C SER A 243 3.47 41.20 -58.55
N SER A 244 4.54 40.46 -58.18
CA SER A 244 5.59 39.72 -58.92
C SER A 244 6.41 38.72 -58.04
N LEU A 245 6.73 37.53 -58.59
CA LEU A 245 8.01 36.75 -58.64
C LEU A 245 9.05 36.73 -57.48
N PRO A 246 9.96 35.71 -57.37
CA PRO A 246 9.97 34.33 -57.92
C PRO A 246 10.43 33.20 -56.94
N PRO A 247 10.34 31.91 -57.35
CA PRO A 247 11.25 30.86 -56.88
C PRO A 247 11.88 30.00 -58.01
N ALA A 248 13.13 29.54 -57.82
CA ALA A 248 13.88 28.63 -58.70
C ALA A 248 15.14 28.11 -57.97
N SER A 249 15.83 27.00 -58.29
CA SER A 249 15.55 25.74 -59.03
C SER A 249 16.78 24.81 -58.85
N ALA A 250 16.84 23.51 -59.20
CA ALA A 250 15.88 22.58 -59.81
C ALA A 250 15.81 21.26 -58.95
N MET A 251 15.93 19.99 -59.34
CA MET A 251 16.23 19.24 -60.59
C MET A 251 15.28 18.01 -60.75
N PHE A 252 15.46 17.22 -61.82
CA PHE A 252 14.52 16.22 -62.38
C PHE A 252 15.30 15.31 -63.39
N PRO A 253 14.73 14.25 -64.06
CA PRO A 253 13.47 13.51 -63.88
C PRO A 253 13.64 11.94 -63.89
N PRO A 254 12.99 11.06 -64.71
CA PRO A 254 11.97 10.14 -64.17
C PRO A 254 11.96 8.67 -64.72
N THR A 255 11.02 7.82 -64.25
CA THR A 255 10.12 6.87 -64.99
C THR A 255 9.48 5.86 -64.00
N GLY A 256 8.27 5.30 -64.19
CA GLY A 256 7.16 5.63 -65.10
C GLY A 256 6.07 4.54 -65.23
N ALA A 257 4.86 4.77 -64.67
CA ALA A 257 3.55 4.09 -64.93
C ALA A 257 3.38 2.56 -64.64
N ALA A 258 2.18 1.93 -64.70
CA ALA A 258 0.86 2.24 -64.09
C ALA A 258 -0.18 1.06 -64.19
N TYR A 259 -1.24 1.10 -63.34
CA TYR A 259 -2.60 0.49 -63.45
C TYR A 259 -2.93 -1.05 -63.47
N TYR A 260 -3.70 -1.49 -62.45
CA TYR A 260 -4.94 -2.34 -62.41
C TYR A 260 -5.02 -3.86 -62.82
N ARG A 261 -5.37 -4.72 -61.83
CA ARG A 261 -6.55 -5.65 -61.65
C ARG A 261 -7.24 -6.36 -62.86
N PRO A 262 -7.90 -7.58 -62.75
CA PRO A 262 -8.21 -8.45 -61.58
C PRO A 262 -7.94 -10.00 -61.86
N PRO A 263 -8.73 -11.06 -61.44
CA PRO A 263 -8.46 -12.52 -61.64
C PRO A 263 -9.42 -13.17 -62.71
N PRO A 264 -9.81 -14.50 -62.79
CA PRO A 264 -9.50 -15.80 -62.08
C PRO A 264 -9.17 -16.96 -63.11
N PRO A 265 -9.56 -18.28 -63.09
CA PRO A 265 -10.18 -19.21 -62.09
C PRO A 265 -9.64 -20.71 -62.02
N THR A 266 -10.30 -21.52 -61.17
CA THR A 266 -10.49 -23.01 -61.02
C THR A 266 -9.94 -24.07 -62.02
N GLY A 267 -9.53 -25.26 -61.48
CA GLY A 267 -10.09 -26.56 -61.95
C GLY A 267 -9.22 -27.85 -62.05
N ALA A 268 -9.51 -28.85 -61.18
CA ALA A 268 -9.37 -30.32 -61.39
C ALA A 268 -7.98 -31.01 -61.58
N SER A 269 -7.99 -32.35 -61.50
CA SER A 269 -6.84 -33.29 -61.57
C SER A 269 -7.14 -34.41 -62.58
N PRO A 270 -6.13 -35.10 -63.17
CA PRO A 270 -5.83 -36.46 -62.69
C PRO A 270 -4.32 -36.83 -62.72
N ALA A 271 -3.97 -38.05 -62.32
CA ALA A 271 -2.60 -38.56 -62.26
C ALA A 271 -2.31 -39.68 -63.28
N SER A 272 -1.08 -39.73 -63.78
CA SER A 272 -0.38 -40.98 -64.18
C SER A 272 1.15 -40.74 -64.27
N MET A 273 1.93 -41.81 -64.18
CA MET A 273 3.41 -41.81 -64.26
C MET A 273 3.87 -41.72 -65.75
N GLN A 274 5.13 -41.45 -66.13
CA GLN A 274 6.38 -41.95 -65.53
C GLN A 274 7.66 -41.22 -66.03
N ALA A 275 8.64 -41.02 -65.13
CA ALA A 275 10.07 -40.69 -65.39
C ALA A 275 10.43 -39.34 -66.09
N PRO A 276 11.70 -38.86 -65.98
CA PRO A 276 12.43 -38.64 -64.72
C PRO A 276 13.12 -37.24 -64.64
N PRO A 277 13.18 -36.58 -63.47
CA PRO A 277 13.93 -35.33 -63.30
C PRO A 277 15.12 -35.41 -62.30
N ALA A 278 16.15 -34.61 -62.55
CA ALA A 278 16.93 -33.93 -61.51
C ALA A 278 16.27 -32.55 -61.23
N PRO A 279 16.49 -31.84 -60.09
CA PRO A 279 17.69 -31.86 -59.26
C PRO A 279 17.48 -31.67 -57.72
N THR A 280 18.59 -31.43 -56.98
CA THR A 280 18.72 -30.66 -55.71
C THR A 280 17.99 -31.07 -54.41
N ALA A 281 18.77 -31.07 -53.32
CA ALA A 281 18.40 -30.72 -51.93
C ALA A 281 17.26 -31.49 -51.22
N PRO A 282 17.56 -32.58 -50.48
CA PRO A 282 16.61 -33.25 -49.60
C PRO A 282 16.41 -32.57 -48.23
N GLN A 283 15.25 -32.82 -47.61
CA GLN A 283 14.85 -32.39 -46.26
C GLN A 283 15.61 -33.13 -45.13
N PRO A 284 15.58 -32.63 -43.87
CA PRO A 284 16.28 -33.28 -42.75
C PRO A 284 15.74 -34.69 -42.45
N PRO A 285 16.62 -35.70 -42.27
CA PRO A 285 16.22 -37.06 -41.96
C PRO A 285 15.84 -37.27 -40.48
N ALA A 286 15.03 -38.28 -40.22
CA ALA A 286 14.67 -38.72 -38.87
C ALA A 286 15.84 -39.44 -38.16
N ALA A 287 15.75 -39.54 -36.83
CA ALA A 287 16.84 -40.01 -35.97
C ALA A 287 17.22 -41.50 -36.20
N THR A 288 18.51 -41.75 -36.47
CA THR A 288 19.14 -43.07 -36.38
C THR A 288 20.60 -42.96 -35.92
N GLY A 289 21.07 -43.90 -35.10
CA GLY A 289 22.50 -44.22 -34.92
C GLY A 289 23.38 -43.25 -34.12
N THR A 290 23.52 -43.47 -32.80
CA THR A 290 24.70 -43.01 -32.03
C THR A 290 25.86 -44.01 -32.24
N PRO A 291 27.12 -43.59 -32.44
CA PRO A 291 28.24 -44.52 -32.50
C PRO A 291 28.47 -45.21 -31.15
N ALA A 292 28.63 -46.53 -31.15
CA ALA A 292 28.82 -47.31 -29.94
C ALA A 292 30.26 -47.17 -29.39
N ILE A 293 30.37 -46.89 -28.08
CA ILE A 293 31.63 -46.91 -27.33
C ILE A 293 32.21 -48.32 -27.38
N ASN A 294 33.48 -48.45 -27.77
CA ASN A 294 34.12 -49.75 -27.93
C ASN A 294 34.51 -50.39 -26.58
N GLU A 295 34.85 -51.68 -26.60
CA GLU A 295 35.03 -52.46 -25.37
C GLU A 295 36.27 -52.02 -24.56
N SER A 296 37.34 -51.56 -25.22
CA SER A 296 38.50 -50.98 -24.54
C SER A 296 38.20 -49.62 -23.89
N GLN A 297 37.37 -48.79 -24.54
CA GLN A 297 36.89 -47.53 -23.97
C GLN A 297 35.96 -47.77 -22.77
N ARG A 298 35.13 -48.82 -22.80
CA ARG A 298 34.34 -49.25 -21.62
C ARG A 298 35.22 -49.69 -20.46
N ALA A 299 36.25 -50.51 -20.71
CA ALA A 299 37.19 -50.94 -19.68
C ALA A 299 37.92 -49.75 -19.03
N MET A 300 38.37 -48.79 -19.86
CA MET A 300 39.05 -47.58 -19.40
C MET A 300 38.10 -46.66 -18.60
N LEU A 301 36.84 -46.51 -19.02
CA LEU A 301 35.82 -45.75 -18.28
C LEU A 301 35.53 -46.36 -16.91
N MET A 302 35.44 -47.70 -16.82
CA MET A 302 35.23 -48.41 -15.55
C MET A 302 36.41 -48.27 -14.58
N GLN A 303 37.65 -48.18 -15.09
CA GLN A 303 38.83 -47.89 -14.26
C GLN A 303 38.80 -46.44 -13.74
N VAL A 304 38.44 -45.48 -14.59
CA VAL A 304 38.32 -44.05 -14.21
C VAL A 304 37.21 -43.84 -13.17
N LEU A 305 36.07 -44.53 -13.29
CA LEU A 305 34.96 -44.47 -12.34
C LEU A 305 35.24 -45.15 -10.99
N ALA A 306 36.35 -45.88 -10.86
CA ALA A 306 36.79 -46.53 -9.62
C ALA A 306 37.80 -45.70 -8.80
N LEU A 307 38.25 -44.54 -9.30
CA LEU A 307 39.20 -43.66 -8.62
C LEU A 307 38.52 -42.77 -7.58
N THR A 308 39.16 -42.57 -6.42
CA THR A 308 38.66 -41.61 -5.40
C THR A 308 38.98 -40.16 -5.80
N PRO A 309 38.28 -39.15 -5.25
CA PRO A 309 38.56 -37.74 -5.52
C PRO A 309 40.01 -37.33 -5.22
N GLU A 310 40.64 -37.92 -4.21
CA GLU A 310 42.04 -37.69 -3.83
C GLU A 310 43.00 -38.25 -4.89
N GLN A 311 42.70 -39.45 -5.42
CA GLN A 311 43.48 -40.07 -6.49
C GLN A 311 43.40 -39.27 -7.79
N ILE A 312 42.20 -38.82 -8.17
CA ILE A 312 41.99 -37.99 -9.37
C ILE A 312 42.70 -36.64 -9.23
N ASN A 313 42.66 -36.00 -8.06
CA ASN A 313 43.36 -34.74 -7.83
C ASN A 313 44.89 -34.88 -7.90
N GLY A 314 45.44 -36.05 -7.57
CA GLY A 314 46.87 -36.36 -7.68
C GLY A 314 47.39 -36.61 -9.10
N LEU A 315 46.52 -36.71 -10.12
CA LEU A 315 46.93 -36.94 -11.51
C LEU A 315 47.49 -35.67 -12.20
N PRO A 316 48.38 -35.84 -13.19
CA PRO A 316 48.81 -34.76 -14.08
C PRO A 316 47.64 -34.05 -14.76
N GLU A 317 47.80 -32.75 -15.02
CA GLU A 317 46.70 -31.90 -15.46
C GLU A 317 46.09 -32.33 -16.80
N ASN A 318 46.92 -32.76 -17.76
CA ASN A 318 46.48 -33.31 -19.05
C ASN A 318 45.58 -34.54 -18.88
N ASP A 319 45.90 -35.43 -17.93
CA ASP A 319 45.15 -36.67 -17.71
C ASP A 319 43.80 -36.38 -17.06
N ARG A 320 43.75 -35.41 -16.14
CA ARG A 320 42.50 -34.89 -15.57
C ARG A 320 41.62 -34.25 -16.66
N THR A 321 42.20 -33.51 -17.59
CA THR A 321 41.47 -32.94 -18.74
C THR A 321 40.93 -34.03 -19.68
N ALA A 322 41.72 -35.07 -19.99
CA ALA A 322 41.28 -36.19 -20.81
C ALA A 322 40.12 -36.98 -20.16
N ILE A 323 40.20 -37.23 -18.85
CA ILE A 323 39.12 -37.86 -18.06
C ILE A 323 37.83 -37.02 -18.14
N MET A 324 37.92 -35.70 -17.99
CA MET A 324 36.75 -34.81 -18.08
C MET A 324 36.13 -34.81 -19.49
N GLN A 325 36.94 -34.81 -20.55
CA GLN A 325 36.45 -34.90 -21.93
C GLN A 325 35.74 -36.24 -22.22
N LEU A 326 36.24 -37.33 -21.63
CA LEU A 326 35.63 -38.67 -21.75
C LEU A 326 34.29 -38.75 -21.00
N LEU A 327 34.22 -38.24 -19.76
CA LEU A 327 32.98 -38.21 -18.97
C LEU A 327 31.89 -37.33 -19.63
N CYS A 328 32.26 -36.18 -20.20
CA CYS A 328 31.32 -35.33 -20.94
C CYS A 328 30.73 -35.98 -22.20
N HIS A 329 31.40 -36.96 -22.81
CA HIS A 329 30.86 -37.73 -23.93
C HIS A 329 29.82 -38.78 -23.52
N VAL A 330 29.83 -39.23 -22.26
CA VAL A 330 28.95 -40.31 -21.79
C VAL A 330 27.68 -39.80 -21.11
N HIS A 331 27.72 -38.61 -20.47
CA HIS A 331 26.55 -38.02 -19.79
C HIS A 331 26.32 -36.53 -20.13
N PRO A 332 25.44 -36.21 -21.11
CA PRO A 332 25.12 -34.83 -21.49
C PRO A 332 24.03 -34.18 -20.60
N ARG A 333 24.25 -34.09 -19.28
CA ARG A 333 23.58 -33.14 -18.35
C ARG A 333 24.32 -33.07 -16.99
N PRO A 334 24.24 -31.95 -16.24
CA PRO A 334 25.28 -31.60 -15.27
C PRO A 334 25.07 -32.16 -13.85
N LEU A 335 26.05 -32.92 -13.37
CA LEU A 335 26.30 -33.09 -11.93
C LEU A 335 27.00 -31.83 -11.40
N ARG A 336 26.27 -30.92 -10.75
CA ARG A 336 26.81 -29.72 -10.10
C ARG A 336 26.68 -29.80 -8.58
N THR A 337 27.59 -30.54 -7.92
CA THR A 337 27.88 -30.37 -6.47
C THR A 337 29.15 -31.16 -6.05
N LEU A 338 30.34 -30.62 -6.37
CA LEU A 338 31.60 -30.93 -5.66
C LEU A 338 32.69 -29.94 -6.11
N TRP A 339 33.58 -29.56 -5.19
CA TRP A 339 34.80 -28.75 -5.36
C TRP A 339 34.70 -27.35 -5.99
N LEU A 340 34.76 -26.30 -5.16
CA LEU A 340 35.30 -24.99 -5.55
C LEU A 340 36.01 -24.29 -4.37
N HIS A 341 37.32 -24.10 -4.50
CA HIS A 341 38.03 -22.93 -3.99
C HIS A 341 38.76 -22.27 -5.19
N PRO A 342 38.93 -20.93 -5.21
CA PRO A 342 39.19 -20.21 -6.46
C PRO A 342 40.69 -19.98 -6.78
N PRO A 343 41.09 -20.05 -8.06
CA PRO A 343 42.32 -19.43 -8.55
C PRO A 343 42.10 -17.94 -8.91
N HIS A 344 43.14 -17.11 -8.77
CA HIS A 344 43.13 -15.73 -9.26
C HIS A 344 43.45 -15.66 -10.76
N SER A 345 42.61 -15.01 -11.57
CA SER A 345 43.07 -14.10 -12.63
C SER A 345 41.94 -13.27 -13.26
N ARG A 346 42.24 -11.97 -13.42
CA ARG A 346 41.59 -10.94 -14.24
C ARG A 346 40.68 -11.47 -15.38
N SER A 347 39.41 -11.04 -15.39
CA SER A 347 38.58 -11.00 -16.61
C SER A 347 37.89 -9.65 -16.75
N CYS A 348 37.56 -9.25 -17.98
CA CYS A 348 36.77 -8.03 -18.23
C CYS A 348 35.36 -8.16 -17.62
N ALA A 349 34.83 -7.08 -17.05
CA ALA A 349 33.52 -7.08 -16.41
C ALA A 349 32.39 -6.98 -17.45
N MET A 350 31.93 -8.12 -17.97
CA MET A 350 30.59 -8.16 -18.56
C MET A 350 29.55 -8.10 -17.42
N ALA A 351 28.63 -7.15 -17.50
CA ALA A 351 27.61 -6.96 -16.48
C ALA A 351 26.68 -8.17 -16.41
N HIS A 352 26.64 -8.84 -15.25
CA HIS A 352 25.57 -9.79 -14.97
C HIS A 352 24.22 -9.05 -14.92
N PRO A 353 23.14 -9.58 -15.50
CA PRO A 353 21.82 -8.99 -15.36
C PRO A 353 21.43 -8.99 -13.88
N VAL A 354 21.05 -7.82 -13.34
CA VAL A 354 20.65 -7.67 -11.95
C VAL A 354 19.39 -8.51 -11.70
N ALA A 355 19.50 -9.44 -10.75
CA ALA A 355 18.43 -10.35 -10.36
C ALA A 355 17.21 -9.59 -9.84
N SER A 356 16.01 -10.07 -10.20
CA SER A 356 14.77 -9.55 -9.62
C SER A 356 14.64 -10.06 -8.19
N THR A 357 14.49 -9.14 -7.23
CA THR A 357 14.65 -9.49 -5.81
C THR A 357 13.47 -10.30 -5.26
N SER A 358 13.61 -11.63 -5.30
CA SER A 358 12.78 -12.61 -4.58
C SER A 358 13.15 -12.75 -3.10
N HIS A 359 14.31 -12.21 -2.71
CA HIS A 359 14.66 -12.01 -1.30
C HIS A 359 13.75 -10.93 -0.67
N PRO A 360 13.35 -11.08 0.60
CA PRO A 360 12.65 -10.02 1.34
C PRO A 360 13.46 -8.71 1.38
N VAL A 361 12.84 -7.60 1.83
CA VAL A 361 13.63 -6.43 2.24
C VAL A 361 14.56 -6.89 3.38
N GLN A 362 15.85 -7.05 3.09
CA GLN A 362 16.88 -6.83 4.11
C GLN A 362 16.69 -5.38 4.53
N ILE A 363 16.20 -5.16 5.75
CA ILE A 363 16.04 -3.80 6.29
C ILE A 363 17.38 -3.49 6.94
N PRO A 364 18.26 -2.67 6.33
CA PRO A 364 19.61 -2.50 6.85
C PRO A 364 19.58 -1.90 8.26
N ALA A 365 18.58 -1.08 8.56
CA ALA A 365 18.23 -0.53 9.89
C ALA A 365 17.89 -1.56 11.00
N LEU A 366 17.77 -2.85 10.67
CA LEU A 366 17.51 -3.95 11.61
C LEU A 366 18.62 -5.00 11.58
N ASP A 367 19.14 -5.31 10.38
CA ASP A 367 20.15 -6.35 10.17
C ASP A 367 21.60 -5.87 10.43
N SER A 368 21.82 -4.55 10.49
CA SER A 368 23.15 -3.96 10.74
C SER A 368 23.45 -3.82 12.23
N GLN A 369 24.73 -3.68 12.56
CA GLN A 369 25.11 -3.15 13.88
C GLN A 369 24.81 -1.65 13.92
N HIS A 370 24.41 -1.14 15.09
CA HIS A 370 24.08 0.26 15.32
C HIS A 370 24.79 0.78 16.57
N ALA A 371 25.01 2.09 16.70
CA ALA A 371 25.79 2.65 17.81
C ALA A 371 25.20 2.33 19.22
N ASP A 372 23.86 2.29 19.33
CA ASP A 372 23.14 1.92 20.56
C ASP A 372 23.13 0.39 20.83
N SER A 373 23.57 -0.48 19.91
CA SER A 373 23.49 -1.95 20.07
C SER A 373 24.65 -2.60 20.83
N VAL A 374 25.66 -1.82 21.23
CA VAL A 374 26.82 -2.31 21.99
C VAL A 374 26.57 -2.15 23.50
N PRO A 375 26.50 -3.23 24.30
CA PRO A 375 26.11 -3.15 25.70
C PRO A 375 27.13 -2.38 26.55
N ARG A 376 26.72 -1.24 27.11
CA ARG A 376 27.54 -0.38 27.98
C ARG A 376 27.58 -0.88 29.44
N ASN A 377 28.00 -2.12 29.69
CA ASN A 377 28.42 -2.55 31.03
C ASN A 377 29.20 -3.87 31.02
N GLU A 378 30.53 -3.79 31.06
CA GLU A 378 31.37 -4.80 31.68
C GLU A 378 32.73 -4.17 32.05
N LYS A 379 33.24 -4.46 33.26
CA LYS A 379 34.59 -4.03 33.67
C LYS A 379 35.62 -4.97 33.05
N PRO A 380 36.80 -4.48 32.62
CA PRO A 380 37.80 -5.33 31.95
C PRO A 380 38.41 -6.34 32.92
N ALA A 381 37.91 -7.58 32.88
CA ALA A 381 38.62 -8.73 33.41
C ALA A 381 39.87 -8.97 32.54
N LYS A 382 41.02 -9.18 33.18
CA LYS A 382 42.22 -9.65 32.47
C LYS A 382 42.02 -11.12 32.12
N ASP A 383 41.94 -11.44 30.83
CA ASP A 383 42.98 -12.28 30.23
C ASP A 383 42.99 -12.29 28.69
N LYS A 384 44.15 -12.67 28.12
CA LYS A 384 44.37 -12.64 26.66
C LYS A 384 43.95 -13.94 25.97
N LYS A 385 42.91 -13.87 25.13
CA LYS A 385 42.88 -14.56 23.83
C LYS A 385 41.99 -13.80 22.85
N ALA A 386 42.59 -13.31 21.76
CA ALA A 386 41.89 -12.45 20.81
C ALA A 386 40.87 -13.26 19.99
N LYS A 387 39.58 -12.95 20.17
CA LYS A 387 38.51 -13.32 19.24
C LYS A 387 38.21 -12.05 18.43
N ALA A 388 38.49 -12.06 17.13
CA ALA A 388 38.41 -10.86 16.31
C ALA A 388 36.96 -10.37 16.20
N ALA A 389 36.67 -9.20 16.79
CA ALA A 389 35.45 -8.46 16.49
C ALA A 389 35.61 -7.79 15.11
N ALA A 390 34.55 -7.83 14.30
CA ALA A 390 34.53 -7.21 12.97
C ALA A 390 34.37 -5.68 13.08
N GLY A 391 35.44 -4.99 13.47
CA GLY A 391 35.54 -3.54 13.35
C GLY A 391 35.77 -3.12 11.89
N THR A 392 35.35 -1.90 11.54
CA THR A 392 35.62 -1.30 10.23
C THR A 392 37.12 -1.22 9.94
N SER A 393 37.52 -1.49 8.70
CA SER A 393 38.91 -1.31 8.23
C SER A 393 39.31 0.16 8.05
N TYR A 394 38.40 1.09 8.37
CA TYR A 394 38.54 2.53 8.21
C TYR A 394 38.45 3.23 9.57
N PRO A 395 39.15 4.37 9.77
CA PRO A 395 39.10 5.13 11.01
C PRO A 395 37.70 5.74 11.23
N LEU A 396 37.37 6.09 12.47
CA LEU A 396 36.09 6.73 12.79
C LEU A 396 35.93 8.09 12.09
N GLU A 397 37.02 8.84 11.99
CA GLU A 397 37.13 10.12 11.29
C GLU A 397 38.47 10.16 10.55
N LEU A 398 38.55 10.89 9.45
CA LEU A 398 39.82 11.14 8.74
C LEU A 398 40.79 11.95 9.61
N GLN A 399 42.08 11.62 9.50
CA GLN A 399 43.18 12.29 10.17
C GLN A 399 44.35 12.44 9.18
N PRO A 400 44.75 13.68 8.79
CA PRO A 400 44.13 14.95 9.16
C PRO A 400 42.68 15.10 8.61
N PRO A 401 41.88 16.03 9.16
CA PRO A 401 40.60 16.42 8.57
C PRO A 401 40.75 17.01 7.15
N PRO A 402 39.69 16.99 6.32
CA PRO A 402 39.72 17.61 4.99
C PRO A 402 40.00 19.12 5.04
N ALA A 403 41.00 19.58 4.29
CA ALA A 403 41.46 20.99 4.29
C ALA A 403 40.39 22.01 3.83
N PHE A 404 39.31 21.56 3.17
CA PHE A 404 38.19 22.43 2.81
C PHE A 404 37.34 22.88 4.01
N PHE A 405 37.46 22.22 5.17
CA PHE A 405 36.83 22.67 6.42
C PHE A 405 37.34 24.05 6.82
N ASP A 406 38.66 24.22 6.98
CA ASP A 406 39.27 25.47 7.46
C ASP A 406 38.98 26.63 6.49
N HIS A 407 39.00 26.37 5.18
CA HIS A 407 38.69 27.36 4.15
C HIS A 407 37.26 27.90 4.26
N ARG A 408 36.25 27.02 4.25
CA ARG A 408 34.84 27.43 4.29
C ARG A 408 34.43 27.99 5.64
N ILE A 409 35.01 27.49 6.74
CA ILE A 409 34.81 28.02 8.09
C ILE A 409 35.31 29.46 8.16
N LYS A 410 36.56 29.72 7.75
CA LYS A 410 37.13 31.06 7.75
C LYS A 410 36.26 32.05 6.95
N MET A 411 35.87 31.67 5.73
CA MET A 411 35.05 32.54 4.88
C MET A 411 33.64 32.76 5.44
N PHE A 412 33.05 31.75 6.11
CA PHE A 412 31.79 31.91 6.83
C PHE A 412 31.94 32.86 8.02
N ASP A 413 32.99 32.74 8.83
CA ASP A 413 33.24 33.60 9.99
C ASP A 413 33.48 35.06 9.57
N GLU A 414 34.17 35.31 8.45
CA GLU A 414 34.32 36.65 7.84
C GLU A 414 32.96 37.23 7.42
N LEU A 415 32.16 36.50 6.64
CA LEU A 415 30.82 36.93 6.21
C LEU A 415 29.82 37.06 7.38
N LYS A 416 29.99 36.27 8.44
CA LYS A 416 29.17 36.34 9.66
C LYS A 416 29.41 37.64 10.43
N ALA A 417 30.66 38.09 10.51
CA ALA A 417 31.00 39.37 11.14
C ALA A 417 30.41 40.56 10.36
N GLU A 418 30.42 40.53 9.02
CA GLU A 418 29.76 41.53 8.17
C GLU A 418 28.23 41.56 8.41
N TYR A 419 27.59 40.38 8.44
CA TYR A 419 26.16 40.26 8.70
C TYR A 419 25.76 40.72 10.11
N ASP A 420 26.52 40.37 11.14
CA ASP A 420 26.23 40.77 12.52
C ASP A 420 26.40 42.28 12.72
N ALA A 421 27.37 42.91 12.02
CA ALA A 421 27.50 44.37 11.97
C ALA A 421 26.29 45.02 11.26
N PHE A 422 25.83 44.47 10.14
CA PHE A 422 24.62 44.93 9.45
C PHE A 422 23.36 44.83 10.33
N VAL A 423 23.15 43.69 11.02
CA VAL A 423 22.01 43.47 11.93
C VAL A 423 22.09 44.41 13.14
N SER A 424 23.29 44.69 13.65
CA SER A 424 23.50 45.64 14.74
C SER A 424 23.21 47.10 14.35
N ALA A 425 23.29 47.43 13.05
CA ALA A 425 23.01 48.76 12.52
C ALA A 425 21.53 49.00 12.15
N GLN A 426 20.68 47.96 12.14
CA GLN A 426 19.25 48.11 11.85
C GLN A 426 18.49 48.85 12.95
N PRO A 427 17.40 49.58 12.63
CA PRO A 427 16.53 50.16 13.66
C PRO A 427 15.91 49.07 14.54
N ARG A 428 15.52 49.45 15.76
CA ARG A 428 14.92 48.60 16.80
C ARG A 428 13.53 49.11 17.16
N ASP A 429 12.66 49.11 16.16
CA ASP A 429 11.30 49.63 16.22
C ASP A 429 10.38 48.67 17.01
N ASP A 430 9.40 49.21 17.72
CA ASP A 430 8.39 48.39 18.40
C ASP A 430 7.52 47.64 17.38
N ILE A 431 7.43 46.31 17.53
CA ILE A 431 6.64 45.43 16.65
C ILE A 431 5.59 44.63 17.43
N THR A 432 4.49 44.32 16.76
CA THR A 432 3.42 43.44 17.26
C THR A 432 3.54 42.06 16.63
N ILE A 433 3.53 41.03 17.46
CA ILE A 433 3.51 39.62 17.06
C ILE A 433 2.12 39.06 17.41
N THR A 434 1.33 38.70 16.41
CA THR A 434 -0.01 38.11 16.61
C THR A 434 0.07 36.59 16.56
N LEU A 435 -0.44 35.92 17.59
CA LEU A 435 -0.48 34.45 17.72
C LEU A 435 -1.79 33.86 17.16
N PRO A 436 -1.89 32.52 16.95
CA PRO A 436 -3.06 31.91 16.31
C PRO A 436 -4.34 31.95 17.16
N ASP A 437 -4.22 32.20 18.46
CA ASP A 437 -5.35 32.46 19.37
C ASP A 437 -5.86 33.92 19.31
N GLY A 438 -5.27 34.74 18.45
CA GLY A 438 -5.55 36.17 18.35
C GLY A 438 -4.89 37.02 19.43
N SER A 439 -4.10 36.43 20.34
CA SER A 439 -3.37 37.19 21.36
C SER A 439 -2.12 37.85 20.77
N GLU A 440 -1.84 39.06 21.20
CA GLU A 440 -0.68 39.84 20.73
C GLU A 440 0.47 39.79 21.74
N ARG A 441 1.71 39.89 21.24
CA ARG A 441 2.92 40.16 22.03
C ARG A 441 3.67 41.34 21.44
N LYS A 442 4.43 42.04 22.29
CA LYS A 442 5.32 43.12 21.86
C LYS A 442 6.74 42.62 21.76
N GLY A 443 7.41 43.00 20.69
CA GLY A 443 8.84 42.79 20.50
C GLY A 443 9.49 44.01 19.87
N LYS A 444 10.74 43.86 19.45
CA LYS A 444 11.47 44.84 18.64
C LYS A 444 11.97 44.22 17.35
N SER A 445 11.90 44.99 16.27
CA SER A 445 12.49 44.61 14.98
C SER A 445 13.98 44.33 15.16
N TRP A 446 14.50 43.31 14.46
CA TRP A 446 15.92 42.89 14.50
C TRP A 446 16.48 42.49 15.89
N GLU A 447 15.63 42.31 16.90
CA GLU A 447 16.03 41.93 18.27
C GLU A 447 15.21 40.72 18.77
N THR A 448 13.88 40.74 18.64
CA THR A 448 13.01 39.66 19.12
C THR A 448 12.92 38.51 18.10
N SER A 449 13.21 37.27 18.52
CA SER A 449 13.03 36.08 17.67
C SER A 449 11.78 35.26 18.04
N PRO A 450 11.26 34.40 17.14
CA PRO A 450 10.19 33.45 17.48
C PRO A 450 10.51 32.54 18.67
N MET A 451 11.77 32.19 18.87
CA MET A 451 12.25 31.43 20.03
C MET A 451 12.05 32.21 21.35
N ASP A 452 12.13 33.54 21.33
CA ASP A 452 11.92 34.34 22.54
C ASP A 452 10.44 34.41 22.93
N ILE A 453 9.55 34.55 21.94
CA ILE A 453 8.10 34.40 22.14
C ILE A 453 7.76 32.99 22.65
N ALA A 454 8.41 31.94 22.11
CA ALA A 454 8.23 30.57 22.60
C ALA A 454 8.67 30.39 24.07
N LYS A 455 9.78 31.02 24.48
CA LYS A 455 10.26 31.04 25.88
C LYS A 455 9.29 31.78 26.80
N GLU A 456 8.77 32.92 26.35
CA GLU A 456 7.79 33.74 27.10
C GLU A 456 6.50 32.96 27.37
N LEU A 457 5.97 32.27 26.35
CA LEU A 457 4.75 31.47 26.45
C LEU A 457 4.90 30.28 27.41
N SER A 458 5.92 29.44 27.22
CA SER A 458 6.37 28.48 28.25
C SER A 458 7.68 27.80 27.87
N LYS A 459 8.49 27.47 28.88
CA LYS A 459 9.69 26.64 28.70
C LYS A 459 9.41 25.31 27.98
N SER A 460 8.29 24.64 28.30
CA SER A 460 7.88 23.39 27.66
C SER A 460 7.49 23.55 26.18
N LEU A 461 7.05 24.74 25.75
CA LEU A 461 6.84 25.05 24.34
C LEU A 461 8.20 25.29 23.64
N ALA A 462 9.08 26.10 24.23
CA ALA A 462 10.43 26.34 23.69
C ALA A 462 11.28 25.06 23.56
N ASP A 463 11.16 24.13 24.52
CA ASP A 463 11.82 22.83 24.47
C ASP A 463 11.25 21.92 23.35
N ARG A 464 9.94 21.97 23.06
CA ARG A 464 9.25 21.12 22.08
C ARG A 464 9.17 21.68 20.65
N VAL A 465 9.11 23.00 20.47
CA VAL A 465 8.98 23.64 19.15
C VAL A 465 10.18 23.33 18.26
N VAL A 466 9.92 23.11 16.97
CA VAL A 466 10.90 22.70 15.96
C VAL A 466 11.20 23.83 14.99
N ILE A 467 10.16 24.55 14.54
CA ILE A 467 10.27 25.67 13.60
C ILE A 467 9.15 26.70 13.81
N ALA A 468 9.29 27.91 13.28
CA ALA A 468 8.22 28.91 13.25
C ALA A 468 7.63 29.08 11.84
N LYS A 469 6.42 29.65 11.77
CA LYS A 469 5.81 30.18 10.55
C LYS A 469 5.52 31.67 10.75
N VAL A 470 5.99 32.52 9.85
CA VAL A 470 5.94 33.99 9.95
C VAL A 470 5.23 34.52 8.70
N ASP A 471 4.09 35.18 8.89
CA ASP A 471 3.16 35.61 7.81
C ASP A 471 2.76 34.52 6.79
N GLY A 472 2.99 33.24 7.11
CA GLY A 472 2.74 32.09 6.24
C GLY A 472 4.00 31.39 5.69
N GLU A 473 5.18 31.99 5.85
CA GLU A 473 6.47 31.40 5.41
C GLU A 473 7.21 30.72 6.56
N LEU A 474 7.96 29.65 6.30
CA LEU A 474 8.75 28.95 7.33
C LEU A 474 9.99 29.76 7.74
N TRP A 475 10.26 29.86 9.04
CA TRP A 475 11.22 30.81 9.61
C TRP A 475 12.04 30.19 10.75
N ASP A 476 13.37 30.32 10.70
CA ASP A 476 14.28 29.80 11.73
C ASP A 476 13.95 30.42 13.10
N LEU A 477 13.81 29.59 14.13
CA LEU A 477 13.35 30.03 15.45
C LEU A 477 14.25 31.10 16.10
N GLU A 478 15.57 31.09 15.83
CA GLU A 478 16.50 32.11 16.35
C GLU A 478 16.73 33.30 15.38
N ARG A 479 16.09 33.34 14.19
CA ARG A 479 16.16 34.51 13.29
C ARG A 479 15.27 35.65 13.83
N PRO A 480 15.81 36.85 14.10
CA PRO A 480 15.01 37.98 14.57
C PRO A 480 13.89 38.36 13.60
N LEU A 481 12.77 38.83 14.13
CA LEU A 481 11.65 39.35 13.35
C LEU A 481 11.96 40.76 12.84
N GLU A 482 11.66 41.03 11.58
CA GLU A 482 12.08 42.27 10.89
C GLU A 482 10.99 43.37 10.93
N LYS A 483 9.76 43.01 11.31
CA LYS A 483 8.54 43.84 11.32
C LYS A 483 7.46 43.20 12.22
N SER A 484 6.30 43.84 12.37
CA SER A 484 5.09 43.21 12.91
C SER A 484 4.59 42.07 12.02
N VAL A 485 4.18 40.94 12.60
CA VAL A 485 3.90 39.68 11.89
C VAL A 485 2.82 38.83 12.58
N LYS A 486 2.23 37.89 11.83
CA LYS A 486 1.56 36.71 12.38
C LYS A 486 2.59 35.60 12.62
N LEU A 487 2.54 34.97 13.80
CA LEU A 487 3.47 33.92 14.21
C LEU A 487 2.73 32.63 14.58
N GLU A 488 3.12 31.53 13.94
CA GLU A 488 2.76 30.16 14.33
C GLU A 488 4.02 29.42 14.82
N LEU A 489 3.87 28.53 15.81
CA LEU A 489 4.96 27.75 16.38
C LEU A 489 4.70 26.27 16.17
N LEU A 490 5.51 25.62 15.34
CA LEU A 490 5.30 24.27 14.86
C LEU A 490 6.24 23.30 15.60
N ASP A 491 5.67 22.25 16.20
CA ASP A 491 6.45 21.17 16.82
C ASP A 491 6.71 20.01 15.85
N PHE A 492 7.31 18.93 16.38
CA PHE A 492 7.68 17.77 15.56
C PHE A 492 6.49 17.01 15.00
N GLU A 493 5.26 17.11 15.55
CA GLU A 493 4.14 16.35 14.99
C GLU A 493 3.52 17.00 13.75
N HIS A 494 3.77 18.30 13.52
CA HIS A 494 3.35 18.99 12.31
C HIS A 494 4.13 18.52 11.06
N PRO A 495 3.51 18.31 9.87
CA PRO A 495 4.21 17.81 8.68
C PRO A 495 5.40 18.68 8.24
N GLU A 496 5.26 20.00 8.26
CA GLU A 496 6.36 20.94 7.97
C GLU A 496 7.48 20.85 9.03
N GLY A 497 7.10 20.61 10.30
CA GLY A 497 8.03 20.38 11.39
C GLY A 497 8.88 19.13 11.19
N LYS A 498 8.27 18.00 10.77
CA LYS A 498 9.00 16.77 10.42
C LYS A 498 9.98 17.01 9.27
N LYS A 499 9.55 17.68 8.20
CA LYS A 499 10.40 17.98 7.04
C LYS A 499 11.61 18.86 7.44
N VAL A 500 11.43 19.91 8.24
CA VAL A 500 12.54 20.75 8.75
C VAL A 500 13.47 20.00 9.71
N PHE A 501 12.91 19.17 10.60
CA PHE A 501 13.69 18.37 11.55
C PHE A 501 14.57 17.33 10.85
N TRP A 502 14.02 16.63 9.86
CA TRP A 502 14.74 15.65 9.05
C TRP A 502 15.73 16.31 8.09
N HIS A 503 15.43 17.49 7.54
CA HIS A 503 16.39 18.26 6.74
C HIS A 503 17.62 18.70 7.57
N SER A 504 17.40 19.18 8.80
CA SER A 504 18.49 19.46 9.74
C SER A 504 19.27 18.20 10.14
N SER A 505 18.61 17.05 10.18
CA SER A 505 19.25 15.75 10.45
C SER A 505 20.05 15.24 9.26
N ALA A 506 19.68 15.60 8.03
CA ALA A 506 20.49 15.36 6.84
C ALA A 506 21.81 16.12 6.92
N HIS A 507 21.82 17.38 7.40
CA HIS A 507 23.07 18.12 7.62
C HIS A 507 23.96 17.42 8.68
N VAL A 508 23.40 16.90 9.76
CA VAL A 508 24.16 16.10 10.75
C VAL A 508 24.73 14.81 10.15
N LEU A 509 24.06 14.20 9.17
CA LEU A 509 24.60 13.09 8.38
C LEU A 509 25.68 13.55 7.38
N GLY A 510 25.53 14.73 6.79
CA GLY A 510 26.51 15.35 5.90
C GLY A 510 27.84 15.65 6.60
N GLU A 511 27.79 16.26 7.79
CA GLU A 511 28.99 16.50 8.62
C GLU A 511 29.67 15.17 8.98
N ALA A 512 28.90 14.17 9.41
CA ALA A 512 29.42 12.84 9.72
C ALA A 512 30.03 12.14 8.50
N ALA A 513 29.44 12.31 7.31
CA ALA A 513 29.95 11.77 6.06
C ALA A 513 31.27 12.45 5.64
N GLU A 514 31.36 13.79 5.68
CA GLU A 514 32.61 14.50 5.35
C GLU A 514 33.73 14.15 6.33
N ARG A 515 33.41 14.06 7.64
CA ARG A 515 34.39 13.67 8.68
C ARG A 515 34.85 12.22 8.54
N HIS A 516 33.99 11.30 8.10
CA HIS A 516 34.33 9.87 7.97
C HIS A 516 34.97 9.51 6.62
N TYR A 517 34.48 10.08 5.51
CA TYR A 517 34.88 9.73 4.14
C TYR A 517 35.75 10.79 3.44
N GLY A 518 35.75 12.05 3.90
CA GLY A 518 36.33 13.16 3.12
C GLY A 518 35.56 13.48 1.84
N CYS A 519 34.30 13.03 1.77
CA CYS A 519 33.47 13.04 0.58
C CYS A 519 33.05 14.45 0.12
N HIS A 520 32.67 14.58 -1.15
CA HIS A 520 32.03 15.79 -1.66
C HIS A 520 30.50 15.64 -1.62
N LEU A 521 29.86 16.40 -0.73
CA LEU A 521 28.41 16.44 -0.55
C LEU A 521 27.69 17.01 -1.79
N CYS A 522 26.54 16.43 -2.16
CA CYS A 522 25.71 16.84 -3.30
C CYS A 522 24.34 17.39 -2.85
N LEU A 523 23.37 16.51 -2.55
CA LEU A 523 21.99 16.87 -2.18
C LEU A 523 21.55 16.14 -0.91
N GLY A 524 20.87 16.83 0.00
CA GLY A 524 20.42 16.30 1.30
C GLY A 524 18.97 16.65 1.70
N PRO A 525 17.95 16.26 0.92
CA PRO A 525 16.57 16.61 1.19
C PRO A 525 15.94 15.74 2.31
N PRO A 526 14.91 16.25 2.99
CA PRO A 526 13.98 15.40 3.73
C PRO A 526 13.13 14.54 2.76
N THR A 527 12.51 13.51 3.32
CA THR A 527 11.55 12.61 2.67
C THR A 527 10.37 12.40 3.63
N ASP A 528 9.29 11.76 3.21
CA ASP A 528 8.12 11.58 4.09
C ASP A 528 8.34 10.54 5.21
N ASP A 529 9.39 9.72 5.12
CA ASP A 529 9.82 8.71 6.12
C ASP A 529 11.28 8.92 6.60
N GLY A 530 11.72 10.19 6.73
CA GLY A 530 13.08 10.54 7.19
C GLY A 530 13.83 11.45 6.22
N PHE A 531 15.08 11.12 5.89
CA PHE A 531 15.92 11.92 4.98
C PHE A 531 16.96 11.06 4.24
N PHE A 532 17.65 11.65 3.27
CA PHE A 532 18.91 11.11 2.75
C PHE A 532 19.95 12.20 2.54
N TYR A 533 21.20 11.80 2.34
CA TYR A 533 22.26 12.66 1.80
C TYR A 533 23.05 11.91 0.71
N GLU A 534 23.31 12.58 -0.41
CA GLU A 534 24.15 12.12 -1.52
C GLU A 534 25.56 12.69 -1.47
N MET A 535 26.56 11.86 -1.73
CA MET A 535 27.97 12.24 -1.72
C MET A 535 28.77 11.50 -2.80
N ALA A 536 29.81 12.14 -3.33
CA ALA A 536 30.86 11.47 -4.09
C ALA A 536 31.99 11.06 -3.13
N THR A 537 32.47 9.82 -3.25
CA THR A 537 33.52 9.24 -2.40
C THR A 537 34.22 8.10 -3.15
N ASP A 538 35.51 7.88 -2.88
CA ASP A 538 36.34 6.90 -3.57
C ASP A 538 36.02 5.43 -3.20
N ARG A 539 35.19 5.21 -2.16
CA ARG A 539 34.75 3.88 -1.72
C ARG A 539 33.23 3.79 -1.58
N PRO A 540 32.60 2.66 -1.95
CA PRO A 540 31.17 2.46 -1.70
C PRO A 540 30.87 2.40 -0.20
N VAL A 541 29.66 2.80 0.17
CA VAL A 541 29.14 2.66 1.54
C VAL A 541 28.66 1.24 1.78
N SER A 542 28.92 0.70 2.96
CA SER A 542 28.42 -0.59 3.43
C SER A 542 27.64 -0.48 4.74
N ASN A 543 26.84 -1.49 5.04
CA ASN A 543 26.20 -1.67 6.35
C ASN A 543 27.20 -1.65 7.53
N THR A 544 28.48 -1.98 7.29
CA THR A 544 29.52 -1.95 8.34
C THR A 544 29.95 -0.54 8.73
N ASP A 545 29.70 0.45 7.87
CA ASP A 545 30.03 1.86 8.11
C ASP A 545 28.97 2.58 8.96
N TYR A 546 27.78 1.99 9.15
CA TYR A 546 26.65 2.65 9.84
C TYR A 546 26.98 3.00 11.30
N PRO A 547 27.60 2.13 12.14
CA PRO A 547 28.03 2.49 13.48
C PRO A 547 29.02 3.66 13.54
N ALA A 548 29.84 3.86 12.49
CA ALA A 548 30.79 4.96 12.42
C ALA A 548 30.07 6.29 12.14
N LEU A 549 29.22 6.31 11.11
CA LEU A 549 28.37 7.46 10.77
C LEU A 549 27.47 7.87 11.95
N GLU A 550 26.73 6.93 12.54
CA GLU A 550 25.87 7.19 13.70
C GLU A 550 26.65 7.76 14.90
N LYS A 551 27.85 7.26 15.14
CA LYS A 551 28.71 7.71 16.25
C LYS A 551 29.25 9.13 16.04
N VAL A 552 29.59 9.52 14.80
CA VAL A 552 30.01 10.90 14.50
C VAL A 552 28.80 11.85 14.53
N SER A 553 27.64 11.46 13.99
CA SER A 553 26.38 12.19 14.17
C SER A 553 26.01 12.37 15.66
N GLU A 554 26.17 11.33 16.48
CA GLU A 554 26.03 11.41 17.94
C GLU A 554 26.98 12.43 18.58
N MET A 555 28.20 12.62 18.05
CA MET A 555 29.16 13.60 18.55
C MET A 555 28.73 15.03 18.22
N ALA A 556 28.27 15.28 16.99
CA ALA A 556 27.68 16.55 16.58
C ALA A 556 26.44 16.93 17.41
N VAL A 557 25.57 15.95 17.68
CA VAL A 557 24.37 16.11 18.54
C VAL A 557 24.75 16.44 19.99
N LYS A 558 25.76 15.78 20.56
CA LYS A 558 26.25 16.05 21.93
C LYS A 558 26.88 17.43 22.08
N GLN A 559 27.56 17.91 21.03
CA GLN A 559 28.11 19.27 20.97
C GLN A 559 27.03 20.36 20.95
N LYS A 560 25.77 20.02 20.60
CA LYS A 560 24.67 20.98 20.38
C LYS A 560 25.05 22.12 19.42
N GLN A 561 25.75 21.78 18.33
CA GLN A 561 26.11 22.75 17.29
C GLN A 561 24.87 23.53 16.85
N LYS A 562 24.99 24.86 16.75
CA LYS A 562 23.92 25.71 16.20
C LYS A 562 23.82 25.56 14.70
N PHE A 563 22.65 25.87 14.15
CA PHE A 563 22.47 26.14 12.72
C PHE A 563 22.55 27.65 12.50
N GLU A 564 23.66 28.12 11.92
CA GLU A 564 23.88 29.55 11.66
C GLU A 564 23.59 29.87 10.19
N ARG A 565 22.63 30.74 9.93
CA ARG A 565 22.18 31.15 8.58
C ARG A 565 22.92 32.39 8.08
N LEU A 566 23.34 32.40 6.82
CA LEU A 566 23.76 33.60 6.09
C LEU A 566 23.14 33.66 4.69
N VAL A 567 23.01 34.88 4.17
CA VAL A 567 22.71 35.16 2.74
C VAL A 567 24.01 35.61 2.09
N VAL A 568 24.42 34.96 0.99
CA VAL A 568 25.75 35.12 0.37
C VAL A 568 25.61 35.20 -1.15
N SER A 569 26.40 36.07 -1.79
CA SER A 569 26.34 36.29 -3.25
C SER A 569 26.87 35.08 -4.05
N LYS A 570 26.43 34.94 -5.31
CA LYS A 570 26.84 33.84 -6.20
C LYS A 570 28.36 33.71 -6.30
N GLU A 571 29.08 34.84 -6.37
CA GLU A 571 30.53 34.91 -6.50
C GLU A 571 31.23 34.32 -5.26
N LYS A 572 30.81 34.74 -4.07
CA LYS A 572 31.34 34.23 -2.79
C LYS A 572 30.98 32.76 -2.55
N LEU A 573 29.84 32.29 -3.05
CA LEU A 573 29.49 30.87 -3.01
C LEU A 573 30.38 30.03 -3.93
N LEU A 574 30.69 30.50 -5.14
CA LEU A 574 31.61 29.82 -6.05
C LEU A 574 33.05 29.77 -5.53
N GLU A 575 33.46 30.78 -4.77
CA GLU A 575 34.72 30.81 -4.01
C GLU A 575 34.69 29.79 -2.86
N MET A 576 33.68 29.86 -1.98
CA MET A 576 33.52 29.00 -0.79
C MET A 576 33.50 27.51 -1.13
N PHE A 577 32.79 27.11 -2.19
CA PHE A 577 32.58 25.72 -2.60
C PHE A 577 33.51 25.26 -3.74
N ASN A 578 34.64 25.95 -3.98
CA ASN A 578 35.56 25.67 -5.09
C ASN A 578 36.10 24.22 -5.16
N TYR A 579 36.19 23.53 -4.03
CA TYR A 579 36.58 22.12 -3.92
C TYR A 579 35.51 21.14 -4.42
N ASN A 580 34.23 21.55 -4.46
CA ASN A 580 33.09 20.68 -4.66
C ASN A 580 32.35 21.01 -5.96
N LYS A 581 32.68 20.28 -7.04
CA LYS A 581 32.10 20.45 -8.38
C LYS A 581 30.57 20.34 -8.41
N TYR A 582 29.95 19.55 -7.52
CA TYR A 582 28.49 19.40 -7.44
C TYR A 582 27.83 20.65 -6.89
N LYS A 583 28.36 21.20 -5.78
CA LYS A 583 27.89 22.47 -5.22
C LYS A 583 28.14 23.62 -6.19
N GLN A 584 29.30 23.67 -6.87
CA GLN A 584 29.54 24.66 -7.94
C GLN A 584 28.51 24.57 -9.08
N TYR A 585 28.19 23.37 -9.58
CA TYR A 585 27.15 23.19 -10.60
C TYR A 585 25.79 23.69 -10.12
N LEU A 586 25.40 23.37 -8.88
CA LEU A 586 24.15 23.83 -8.29
C LEU A 586 24.12 25.37 -8.15
N ILE A 587 25.22 26.00 -7.72
CA ILE A 587 25.34 27.47 -7.67
C ILE A 587 25.21 28.08 -9.07
N GLN A 588 25.94 27.54 -10.06
CA GLN A 588 25.93 28.04 -11.44
C GLN A 588 24.53 27.98 -12.07
N THR A 589 23.79 26.88 -11.83
CA THR A 589 22.51 26.58 -12.50
C THR A 589 21.25 26.98 -11.73
N LYS A 590 21.32 27.20 -10.41
CA LYS A 590 20.16 27.54 -9.56
C LYS A 590 20.21 28.93 -8.94
N VAL A 591 21.36 29.61 -8.94
CA VAL A 591 21.50 31.00 -8.48
C VAL A 591 21.68 31.90 -9.70
N PRO A 592 20.78 32.84 -10.01
CA PRO A 592 20.97 33.80 -11.10
C PRO A 592 22.21 34.70 -10.88
N ASP A 593 22.82 35.16 -11.96
CA ASP A 593 24.00 36.04 -11.86
C ASP A 593 23.68 37.38 -11.19
N GLY A 594 24.60 37.89 -10.36
CA GLY A 594 24.38 39.10 -9.57
C GLY A 594 23.37 38.95 -8.41
N THR A 595 22.92 37.74 -8.11
CA THR A 595 22.01 37.47 -6.97
C THR A 595 22.71 36.71 -5.83
N SER A 596 21.95 36.44 -4.77
CA SER A 596 22.42 35.72 -3.58
C SER A 596 21.48 34.57 -3.25
N THR A 597 21.98 33.60 -2.48
CA THR A 597 21.15 32.59 -1.83
C THR A 597 21.71 32.28 -0.44
N THR A 598 21.15 31.29 0.25
CA THR A 598 21.48 30.99 1.64
C THR A 598 22.49 29.86 1.79
N VAL A 599 23.27 29.97 2.86
CA VAL A 599 24.10 28.90 3.41
C VAL A 599 23.81 28.75 4.89
N TYR A 600 23.96 27.52 5.39
CA TYR A 600 23.89 27.24 6.81
C TYR A 600 25.17 26.54 7.27
N ARG A 601 25.74 27.02 8.36
CA ARG A 601 26.79 26.33 9.11
C ARG A 601 26.19 25.45 10.18
N CYS A 602 26.74 24.26 10.34
CA CYS A 602 26.50 23.38 11.48
C CYS A 602 27.87 22.85 11.95
N GLY A 603 28.42 23.46 13.00
CA GLY A 603 29.79 23.16 13.47
C GLY A 603 30.84 23.37 12.37
N PRO A 604 31.57 22.33 11.93
CA PRO A 604 32.53 22.41 10.82
C PRO A 604 31.88 22.26 9.42
N MET A 605 30.61 21.88 9.33
CA MET A 605 29.85 21.86 8.08
C MET A 605 29.41 23.27 7.71
N VAL A 606 29.58 23.63 6.44
CA VAL A 606 28.93 24.79 5.81
C VAL A 606 28.35 24.30 4.50
N ASP A 607 27.05 24.49 4.29
CA ASP A 607 26.32 23.92 3.16
C ASP A 607 25.39 24.91 2.47
N LEU A 608 25.27 24.77 1.15
CA LEU A 608 24.37 25.50 0.26
C LEU A 608 22.95 24.96 0.46
N CYS A 609 22.12 25.73 1.14
CA CYS A 609 20.82 25.26 1.61
C CYS A 609 19.87 26.45 1.82
N VAL A 610 18.60 26.29 1.43
CA VAL A 610 17.54 27.29 1.69
C VAL A 610 17.00 27.23 3.12
N GLY A 611 17.03 26.05 3.73
CA GLY A 611 16.49 25.79 5.06
C GLY A 611 14.96 25.97 5.10
N PRO A 612 14.38 26.42 6.24
CA PRO A 612 15.06 26.72 7.50
C PRO A 612 15.50 25.46 8.26
N HIS A 613 16.14 25.64 9.42
CA HIS A 613 16.62 24.55 10.27
C HIS A 613 16.17 24.66 11.74
N ILE A 614 16.33 23.54 12.47
CA ILE A 614 16.14 23.50 13.92
C ILE A 614 17.25 24.31 14.63
N PRO A 615 17.04 24.87 15.84
CA PRO A 615 18.00 25.78 16.48
C PRO A 615 19.41 25.20 16.68
N HIS A 616 19.48 23.91 17.04
CA HIS A 616 20.74 23.21 17.27
C HIS A 616 20.60 21.69 17.11
N THR A 617 21.67 21.00 16.75
CA THR A 617 21.72 19.54 16.58
C THR A 617 21.20 18.77 17.80
N GLY A 618 21.42 19.31 19.01
CA GLY A 618 20.96 18.75 20.28
C GLY A 618 19.44 18.70 20.50
N LYS A 619 18.61 19.13 19.52
CA LYS A 619 17.16 18.86 19.47
C LYS A 619 16.89 17.41 19.02
N ILE A 620 17.78 16.84 18.19
CA ILE A 620 17.80 15.41 17.85
C ILE A 620 18.20 14.61 19.10
N LYS A 621 17.41 13.60 19.49
CA LYS A 621 17.71 12.71 20.63
C LYS A 621 17.90 11.26 20.21
N ALA A 622 17.41 10.91 19.04
CA ALA A 622 17.57 9.61 18.41
C ALA A 622 17.84 9.80 16.92
N PHE A 623 18.78 9.02 16.38
CA PHE A 623 19.27 9.07 15.01
C PHE A 623 19.63 7.65 14.60
N MET A 624 19.37 7.27 13.35
CA MET A 624 19.70 5.96 12.81
C MET A 624 19.93 6.03 11.30
N VAL A 625 20.97 5.37 10.80
CA VAL A 625 21.17 5.15 9.36
C VAL A 625 20.29 3.99 8.93
N THR A 626 19.44 4.19 7.92
CA THR A 626 18.38 3.20 7.58
C THR A 626 18.75 2.27 6.44
N LYS A 627 19.45 2.77 5.42
CA LYS A 627 19.96 2.05 4.24
C LYS A 627 20.95 2.92 3.46
N ASN A 628 21.67 2.34 2.51
CA ASN A 628 22.39 3.09 1.47
C ASN A 628 22.11 2.51 0.08
N SER A 629 22.34 3.33 -0.96
CA SER A 629 22.27 2.92 -2.36
C SER A 629 23.29 3.69 -3.20
N ALA A 630 23.53 3.23 -4.42
CA ALA A 630 24.08 4.10 -5.46
C ALA A 630 22.98 5.07 -5.95
N SER A 631 23.42 6.19 -6.52
CA SER A 631 22.64 7.05 -7.40
C SER A 631 23.57 7.62 -8.50
N TYR A 632 23.06 8.49 -9.36
CA TYR A 632 23.84 9.21 -10.37
C TYR A 632 23.57 10.71 -10.26
N PHE A 633 24.57 11.54 -10.53
CA PHE A 633 24.41 12.98 -10.50
C PHE A 633 23.38 13.43 -11.56
N LEU A 634 22.43 14.26 -11.15
CA LEU A 634 21.25 14.69 -11.92
C LEU A 634 20.30 13.55 -12.35
N GLY A 635 20.50 12.32 -11.86
CA GLY A 635 19.70 11.14 -12.21
C GLY A 635 20.10 10.44 -13.52
N ASP A 636 21.07 10.99 -14.26
CA ASP A 636 21.55 10.45 -15.54
C ASP A 636 22.76 9.53 -15.34
N ALA A 637 22.66 8.29 -15.83
CA ALA A 637 23.71 7.27 -15.74
C ALA A 637 24.97 7.57 -16.59
N ALA A 638 24.96 8.61 -17.42
CA ALA A 638 26.16 9.14 -18.08
C ALA A 638 27.04 10.00 -17.15
N ASN A 639 26.50 10.48 -16.02
CA ASN A 639 27.22 11.30 -15.04
C ASN A 639 27.88 10.45 -13.93
N ASP A 640 28.62 11.10 -13.03
CA ASP A 640 29.22 10.45 -11.86
C ASP A 640 28.20 9.61 -11.06
N SER A 641 28.60 8.41 -10.66
CA SER A 641 27.86 7.66 -9.65
C SER A 641 28.15 8.22 -8.26
N LEU A 642 27.09 8.45 -7.50
CA LEU A 642 27.13 8.95 -6.12
C LEU A 642 26.72 7.84 -5.14
N GLN A 643 27.09 8.01 -3.88
CA GLN A 643 26.59 7.21 -2.76
C GLN A 643 25.50 7.98 -2.03
N ARG A 644 24.32 7.38 -1.88
CA ARG A 644 23.18 7.94 -1.16
C ARG A 644 22.98 7.18 0.14
N ILE A 645 23.10 7.88 1.27
CA ILE A 645 22.85 7.33 2.61
C ILE A 645 21.49 7.84 3.10
N TYR A 646 20.61 6.95 3.52
CA TYR A 646 19.31 7.29 4.12
C TYR A 646 19.38 7.24 5.64
N GLY A 647 18.61 8.08 6.31
CA GLY A 647 18.53 8.14 7.76
C GLY A 647 17.15 8.53 8.28
N ILE A 648 16.94 8.30 9.57
CA ILE A 648 15.75 8.71 10.33
C ILE A 648 16.20 9.30 11.67
N SER A 649 15.45 10.26 12.18
CA SER A 649 15.72 10.90 13.47
C SER A 649 14.45 11.38 14.16
N PHE A 650 14.54 11.53 15.48
CA PHE A 650 13.40 11.89 16.34
C PHE A 650 13.81 12.81 17.51
N PRO A 651 12.88 13.64 18.02
CA PRO A 651 13.05 14.48 19.21
C PRO A 651 13.06 13.69 20.53
N ASP A 652 12.80 12.38 20.51
CA ASP A 652 12.97 11.49 21.67
C ASP A 652 13.41 10.07 21.26
N LYS A 653 13.77 9.21 22.24
CA LYS A 653 14.19 7.82 21.99
C LYS A 653 13.03 6.82 21.90
N LYS A 654 11.84 7.13 22.42
CA LYS A 654 10.64 6.28 22.37
C LYS A 654 10.14 6.16 20.93
N GLN A 655 10.10 7.26 20.19
CA GLN A 655 9.71 7.25 18.77
C GLN A 655 10.66 6.40 17.91
N LEU A 656 11.98 6.36 18.20
CA LEU A 656 12.90 5.43 17.50
C LEU A 656 12.64 3.96 17.85
N VAL A 657 12.26 3.66 19.10
CA VAL A 657 11.87 2.28 19.50
C VAL A 657 10.56 1.87 18.81
N GLU A 658 9.58 2.77 18.74
CA GLU A 658 8.32 2.54 18.02
C GLU A 658 8.55 2.36 16.52
N TYR A 659 9.43 3.17 15.90
CA TYR A 659 9.83 3.02 14.51
C TYR A 659 10.58 1.69 14.25
N LYS A 660 11.49 1.27 15.14
CA LYS A 660 12.16 -0.04 15.05
C LYS A 660 11.17 -1.20 15.18
N ALA A 661 10.19 -1.11 16.08
CA ALA A 661 9.13 -2.10 16.22
C ALA A 661 8.22 -2.17 14.97
N PHE A 662 7.90 -1.01 14.39
CA PHE A 662 7.17 -0.89 13.12
C PHE A 662 7.94 -1.52 11.94
N LEU A 663 9.23 -1.22 11.78
CA LEU A 663 10.08 -1.85 10.77
C LEU A 663 10.18 -3.38 10.98
N ALA A 664 10.30 -3.84 12.22
CA ALA A 664 10.36 -5.28 12.53
C ALA A 664 9.03 -5.99 12.23
N GLU A 665 7.88 -5.32 12.37
CA GLU A 665 6.59 -5.83 11.93
C GLU A 665 6.45 -5.80 10.40
N ALA A 666 6.95 -4.76 9.73
CA ALA A 666 7.00 -4.70 8.27
C ALA A 666 7.84 -5.84 7.66
N ALA A 667 9.01 -6.13 8.22
CA ALA A 667 9.87 -7.25 7.80
C ALA A 667 9.23 -8.63 7.99
N LYS A 668 8.31 -8.80 8.95
CA LYS A 668 7.53 -10.04 9.09
C LYS A 668 6.49 -10.18 7.98
N ARG A 669 5.95 -9.06 7.50
CA ARG A 669 4.81 -9.02 6.55
C ARG A 669 5.21 -9.04 5.09
N ASP A 670 6.46 -8.69 4.75
CA ASP A 670 6.99 -8.61 3.38
C ASP A 670 6.45 -9.73 2.48
N HIS A 671 5.78 -9.34 1.39
CA HIS A 671 5.08 -10.27 0.51
C HIS A 671 5.98 -11.39 -0.01
N ARG A 672 7.28 -11.14 -0.25
CA ARG A 672 8.23 -12.14 -0.77
C ARG A 672 8.66 -13.13 0.30
N LYS A 673 8.74 -12.68 1.55
CA LYS A 673 8.97 -13.57 2.69
C LYS A 673 7.81 -14.55 2.80
N ILE A 674 6.59 -14.02 2.93
CA ILE A 674 5.38 -14.82 3.08
C ILE A 674 5.11 -15.67 1.82
N GLY A 675 5.33 -15.11 0.63
CA GLY A 675 5.17 -15.80 -0.65
C GLY A 675 6.12 -17.00 -0.82
N LYS A 676 7.30 -16.96 -0.20
CA LYS A 676 8.19 -18.12 -0.07
C LYS A 676 7.75 -19.07 1.04
N GLU A 677 7.42 -18.56 2.23
CA GLU A 677 7.03 -19.36 3.41
C GLU A 677 5.70 -20.12 3.23
N GLN A 678 4.80 -19.63 2.37
CA GLN A 678 3.52 -20.25 2.04
C GLN A 678 3.46 -20.92 0.65
N GLU A 679 4.59 -20.97 -0.07
CA GLU A 679 4.70 -21.59 -1.41
C GLU A 679 3.74 -20.96 -2.46
N LEU A 680 3.65 -19.63 -2.47
CA LEU A 680 2.75 -18.87 -3.35
C LEU A 680 3.39 -18.59 -4.72
N TYR A 681 4.67 -18.23 -4.77
CA TYR A 681 5.36 -17.89 -6.02
C TYR A 681 6.89 -17.84 -5.86
N PHE A 682 7.61 -17.79 -6.98
CA PHE A 682 9.05 -17.49 -7.04
C PHE A 682 9.40 -16.62 -8.27
N PHE A 683 10.66 -16.20 -8.36
CA PHE A 683 11.25 -15.51 -9.52
C PHE A 683 12.53 -16.22 -9.95
N HIS A 684 12.92 -16.07 -11.22
CA HIS A 684 14.09 -16.73 -11.79
C HIS A 684 14.84 -15.80 -12.75
N ASP A 685 16.17 -15.82 -12.73
CA ASP A 685 17.01 -14.84 -13.47
C ASP A 685 16.95 -14.96 -15.00
N LEU A 686 16.35 -16.04 -15.51
CA LEU A 686 16.01 -16.18 -16.94
C LEU A 686 14.77 -15.38 -17.36
N SER A 687 14.00 -14.84 -16.41
CA SER A 687 12.93 -13.86 -16.67
C SER A 687 12.81 -12.88 -15.49
N PRO A 688 13.79 -11.96 -15.30
CA PRO A 688 13.77 -11.01 -14.20
C PRO A 688 12.52 -10.14 -14.27
N GLY A 689 11.81 -9.98 -13.16
CA GLY A 689 10.56 -9.23 -13.10
C GLY A 689 9.35 -9.97 -13.65
N SER A 690 9.42 -11.28 -13.90
CA SER A 690 8.28 -12.14 -14.22
C SER A 690 8.04 -13.13 -13.09
N CYS A 691 6.83 -13.10 -12.52
CA CYS A 691 6.42 -14.02 -11.46
C CYS A 691 6.16 -15.44 -11.99
N PHE A 692 6.66 -16.44 -11.28
CA PHE A 692 6.21 -17.84 -11.40
C PHE A 692 5.27 -18.14 -10.23
N PHE A 693 3.95 -18.02 -10.46
CA PHE A 693 2.95 -18.44 -9.48
C PHE A 693 2.98 -19.96 -9.28
N LEU A 694 3.07 -20.38 -8.02
CA LEU A 694 2.96 -21.77 -7.57
C LEU A 694 1.49 -22.09 -7.25
N PRO A 695 1.10 -23.37 -7.09
CA PRO A 695 -0.32 -23.75 -6.99
C PRO A 695 -1.13 -22.99 -5.94
N HIS A 696 -0.54 -22.64 -4.79
CA HIS A 696 -1.21 -21.83 -3.77
C HIS A 696 -1.36 -20.36 -4.19
N GLY A 697 -0.36 -19.74 -4.83
CA GLY A 697 -0.53 -18.39 -5.41
C GLY A 697 -1.52 -18.36 -6.58
N THR A 698 -1.58 -19.43 -7.38
CA THR A 698 -2.57 -19.58 -8.46
C THR A 698 -4.00 -19.66 -7.92
N ARG A 699 -4.23 -20.30 -6.76
CA ARG A 699 -5.55 -20.28 -6.08
C ARG A 699 -5.99 -18.84 -5.78
N ILE A 700 -5.13 -18.05 -5.12
CA ILE A 700 -5.39 -16.63 -4.80
C ILE A 700 -5.65 -15.81 -6.08
N TYR A 701 -4.79 -15.95 -7.08
CA TYR A 701 -4.90 -15.26 -8.37
C TYR A 701 -6.25 -15.56 -9.07
N ASN A 702 -6.64 -16.83 -9.13
CA ASN A 702 -7.90 -17.23 -9.76
C ASN A 702 -9.11 -16.67 -8.99
N SER A 703 -9.13 -16.74 -7.65
CA SER A 703 -10.23 -16.18 -6.86
C SER A 703 -10.40 -14.66 -7.01
N LEU A 704 -9.30 -13.91 -7.23
CA LEU A 704 -9.38 -12.48 -7.58
C LEU A 704 -9.97 -12.24 -8.97
N VAL A 705 -9.54 -13.03 -9.97
CA VAL A 705 -10.08 -12.97 -11.34
C VAL A 705 -11.56 -13.36 -11.37
N GLU A 706 -11.96 -14.40 -10.63
CA GLU A 706 -13.35 -14.88 -10.51
C GLU A 706 -14.25 -13.86 -9.82
N LEU A 707 -13.78 -13.24 -8.73
CA LEU A 707 -14.48 -12.11 -8.08
C LEU A 707 -14.75 -10.99 -9.09
N MET A 708 -13.70 -10.50 -9.77
CA MET A 708 -13.81 -9.40 -10.71
C MET A 708 -14.66 -9.75 -11.93
N ARG A 709 -14.56 -10.96 -12.48
CA ARG A 709 -15.47 -11.48 -13.53
C ARG A 709 -16.93 -11.49 -13.07
N SER A 710 -17.20 -11.87 -11.83
CA SER A 710 -18.57 -11.88 -11.29
C SER A 710 -19.15 -10.46 -11.21
N GLU A 711 -18.35 -9.46 -10.85
CA GLU A 711 -18.76 -8.06 -10.82
C GLU A 711 -18.86 -7.45 -12.23
N TYR A 712 -17.95 -7.80 -13.14
CA TYR A 712 -18.04 -7.43 -14.56
C TYR A 712 -19.37 -7.89 -15.17
N PHE A 713 -19.76 -9.14 -14.95
CA PHE A 713 -21.04 -9.67 -15.42
C PHE A 713 -22.24 -8.90 -14.83
N LYS A 714 -22.28 -8.69 -13.50
CA LYS A 714 -23.35 -7.93 -12.83
C LYS A 714 -23.48 -6.49 -13.33
N ARG A 715 -22.37 -5.88 -13.76
CA ARG A 715 -22.26 -4.46 -14.13
C ARG A 715 -22.22 -4.24 -15.65
N GLY A 716 -22.53 -5.27 -16.45
CA GLY A 716 -22.67 -5.17 -17.91
C GLY A 716 -21.35 -4.96 -18.67
N TYR A 717 -20.22 -5.39 -18.12
CA TYR A 717 -18.93 -5.42 -18.81
C TYR A 717 -18.82 -6.65 -19.71
N GLN A 718 -18.19 -6.49 -20.86
CA GLN A 718 -17.94 -7.53 -21.85
C GLN A 718 -16.45 -7.90 -21.80
N GLU A 719 -16.13 -9.12 -21.40
CA GLU A 719 -14.74 -9.59 -21.39
C GLU A 719 -14.27 -9.88 -22.82
N VAL A 720 -13.14 -9.29 -23.19
CA VAL A 720 -12.47 -9.45 -24.49
C VAL A 720 -11.04 -9.95 -24.27
N ILE A 721 -10.38 -10.40 -25.33
CA ILE A 721 -8.97 -10.81 -25.32
C ILE A 721 -8.30 -10.17 -26.54
N SER A 722 -7.19 -9.46 -26.34
CA SER A 722 -6.44 -8.81 -27.42
C SER A 722 -5.00 -9.36 -27.53
N PRO A 723 -4.38 -9.37 -28.72
CA PRO A 723 -3.01 -9.84 -28.92
C PRO A 723 -1.97 -9.25 -27.96
N ASN A 724 -0.94 -10.03 -27.62
CA ASN A 724 0.14 -9.60 -26.73
C ASN A 724 1.27 -8.82 -27.45
N MET A 725 1.32 -8.85 -28.79
CA MET A 725 2.39 -8.28 -29.60
C MET A 725 1.80 -7.61 -30.84
N TYR A 726 2.27 -6.40 -31.17
CA TYR A 726 1.77 -5.59 -32.27
C TYR A 726 2.91 -4.89 -33.02
N ASN A 727 2.65 -4.57 -34.29
CA ASN A 727 3.53 -3.77 -35.14
C ASN A 727 3.64 -2.32 -34.62
N SER A 728 4.79 -1.65 -34.81
CA SER A 728 5.06 -0.32 -34.25
C SER A 728 4.02 0.73 -34.64
N LYS A 729 3.45 0.60 -35.85
CA LYS A 729 2.37 1.43 -36.41
C LYS A 729 1.19 1.61 -35.45
N LEU A 730 0.81 0.60 -34.65
CA LEU A 730 -0.26 0.74 -33.66
C LEU A 730 0.11 1.75 -32.56
N TRP A 731 1.35 1.66 -32.07
CA TRP A 731 1.88 2.51 -31.02
C TRP A 731 2.13 3.93 -31.54
N GLU A 732 2.52 4.07 -32.81
CA GLU A 732 2.64 5.35 -33.53
C GLU A 732 1.28 6.04 -33.71
N THR A 733 0.26 5.32 -34.21
CA THR A 733 -1.12 5.81 -34.28
C THR A 733 -1.61 6.25 -32.89
N SER A 734 -1.42 5.43 -31.86
CA SER A 734 -1.87 5.74 -30.50
C SER A 734 -1.08 6.88 -29.81
N GLY A 735 0.10 7.26 -30.30
CA GLY A 735 0.98 8.25 -29.65
C GLY A 735 1.93 7.66 -28.59
N HIS A 736 1.80 6.39 -28.24
CA HIS A 736 2.65 5.72 -27.24
C HIS A 736 4.08 5.46 -27.75
N TRP A 737 4.30 5.36 -29.07
CA TRP A 737 5.66 5.20 -29.62
C TRP A 737 6.54 6.45 -29.42
N GLN A 738 5.92 7.62 -29.31
CA GLN A 738 6.61 8.89 -29.07
C GLN A 738 6.84 9.16 -27.58
N ASN A 739 5.97 8.65 -26.70
CA ASN A 739 5.94 9.01 -25.27
C ASN A 739 6.29 7.86 -24.30
N TYR A 740 6.34 6.61 -24.78
CA TYR A 740 6.46 5.41 -23.91
C TYR A 740 7.40 4.32 -24.44
N LYS A 741 7.99 4.51 -25.63
CA LYS A 741 8.76 3.49 -26.35
C LYS A 741 9.94 2.90 -25.56
N ASP A 742 10.62 3.69 -24.75
CA ASP A 742 11.83 3.23 -24.07
C ASP A 742 11.50 2.30 -22.87
N ASP A 743 10.27 2.40 -22.36
CA ASP A 743 9.62 1.44 -21.44
C ASP A 743 8.96 0.24 -22.17
N MET A 744 9.12 0.09 -23.49
CA MET A 744 8.55 -1.04 -24.25
C MET A 744 9.59 -2.11 -24.61
N PHE A 745 9.17 -3.38 -24.58
CA PHE A 745 9.95 -4.46 -25.19
C PHE A 745 9.73 -4.46 -26.71
N VAL A 746 10.67 -3.85 -27.44
CA VAL A 746 10.70 -3.79 -28.91
C VAL A 746 11.46 -5.00 -29.48
N LEU A 747 10.94 -5.57 -30.56
CA LEU A 747 11.51 -6.70 -31.31
C LEU A 747 11.65 -6.33 -32.80
N ASP A 748 12.66 -6.90 -33.45
CA ASP A 748 12.82 -6.88 -34.90
C ASP A 748 12.24 -8.17 -35.50
N VAL A 749 11.20 -8.04 -36.32
CA VAL A 749 10.53 -9.17 -36.98
C VAL A 749 10.33 -8.83 -38.45
N GLU A 750 10.91 -9.65 -39.35
CA GLU A 750 10.82 -9.48 -40.81
C GLU A 750 11.24 -8.09 -41.34
N LYS A 751 12.17 -7.42 -40.62
CA LYS A 751 12.65 -6.04 -40.83
C LYS A 751 11.68 -4.92 -40.41
N GLU A 752 10.51 -5.25 -39.87
CA GLU A 752 9.64 -4.28 -39.20
C GLU A 752 9.86 -4.29 -37.69
N LYS A 753 9.56 -3.16 -37.03
CA LYS A 753 9.54 -3.08 -35.57
C LYS A 753 8.20 -3.57 -35.04
N TRP A 754 8.27 -4.45 -34.05
CA TRP A 754 7.14 -4.94 -33.27
C TRP A 754 7.41 -4.65 -31.80
N ALA A 755 6.37 -4.66 -30.96
CA ALA A 755 6.54 -4.58 -29.51
C ALA A 755 5.49 -5.39 -28.77
N LEU A 756 5.85 -5.89 -27.59
CA LEU A 756 4.88 -6.41 -26.62
C LEU A 756 4.04 -5.27 -26.06
N LYS A 757 2.75 -5.51 -25.76
CA LYS A 757 1.83 -4.46 -25.32
C LYS A 757 2.18 -3.90 -23.92
N PRO A 758 2.37 -2.56 -23.76
CA PRO A 758 2.57 -1.91 -22.47
C PRO A 758 1.24 -1.53 -21.76
N MET A 759 0.11 -1.75 -22.43
CA MET A 759 -1.28 -1.45 -22.04
C MET A 759 -2.26 -2.04 -23.08
N ASN A 760 -3.56 -2.17 -22.76
CA ASN A 760 -4.54 -2.79 -23.68
C ASN A 760 -5.34 -1.79 -24.54
N CYS A 761 -5.36 -0.49 -24.19
CA CYS A 761 -6.20 0.55 -24.81
C CYS A 761 -6.19 0.56 -26.36
N PRO A 762 -5.02 0.58 -27.04
CA PRO A 762 -4.95 0.50 -28.51
C PRO A 762 -5.55 -0.78 -29.10
N GLY A 763 -5.50 -1.90 -28.36
CA GLY A 763 -6.18 -3.14 -28.76
C GLY A 763 -7.70 -3.05 -28.63
N HIS A 764 -8.20 -2.39 -27.57
CA HIS A 764 -9.65 -2.19 -27.35
C HIS A 764 -10.22 -1.17 -28.34
N ALA A 765 -9.45 -0.16 -28.75
CA ALA A 765 -9.80 0.76 -29.84
C ALA A 765 -10.01 0.01 -31.18
N LEU A 766 -9.13 -0.94 -31.54
CA LEU A 766 -9.32 -1.79 -32.72
C LEU A 766 -10.56 -2.71 -32.60
N ILE A 767 -10.88 -3.20 -31.40
CA ILE A 767 -12.09 -4.00 -31.15
C ILE A 767 -13.35 -3.13 -31.25
N PHE A 768 -13.29 -1.84 -30.86
CA PHE A 768 -14.38 -0.90 -31.09
C PHE A 768 -14.61 -0.66 -32.59
N ASP A 769 -13.54 -0.29 -33.31
CA ASP A 769 -13.57 0.06 -34.75
C ASP A 769 -13.91 -1.12 -35.68
N SER A 770 -13.85 -2.36 -35.20
CA SER A 770 -14.07 -3.57 -36.01
C SER A 770 -15.46 -3.69 -36.66
N ARG A 771 -16.42 -2.82 -36.30
CA ARG A 771 -17.71 -2.61 -36.97
C ARG A 771 -18.34 -1.27 -36.60
N ASP A 772 -19.28 -0.81 -37.43
CA ASP A 772 -20.22 0.26 -37.12
C ASP A 772 -20.85 0.12 -35.72
N ARG A 773 -21.00 1.24 -35.02
CA ARG A 773 -21.61 1.35 -33.69
C ARG A 773 -22.79 2.33 -33.71
N SER A 774 -23.89 1.98 -33.06
CA SER A 774 -24.99 2.92 -32.77
C SER A 774 -24.82 3.56 -31.39
N TYR A 775 -25.29 4.80 -31.22
CA TYR A 775 -25.42 5.43 -29.90
C TYR A 775 -26.22 4.58 -28.90
N LYS A 776 -27.15 3.75 -29.40
CA LYS A 776 -27.96 2.80 -28.60
C LYS A 776 -27.17 1.64 -28.00
N GLU A 777 -25.91 1.45 -28.41
CA GLU A 777 -24.98 0.48 -27.83
C GLU A 777 -24.12 1.10 -26.72
N LEU A 778 -24.07 2.42 -26.61
CA LEU A 778 -23.23 3.13 -25.63
C LEU A 778 -23.97 3.27 -24.29
N PRO A 779 -23.34 2.97 -23.14
CA PRO A 779 -21.91 2.73 -22.98
C PRO A 779 -21.48 1.27 -23.27
N ILE A 780 -20.44 1.10 -24.10
CA ILE A 780 -19.78 -0.20 -24.31
C ILE A 780 -18.64 -0.33 -23.32
N ARG A 781 -18.80 -1.19 -22.31
CA ARG A 781 -17.81 -1.45 -21.26
C ARG A 781 -16.97 -2.69 -21.59
N MET A 782 -15.76 -2.52 -22.11
CA MET A 782 -14.84 -3.64 -22.41
C MET A 782 -13.93 -3.93 -21.21
N ALA A 783 -13.68 -5.21 -20.92
CA ALA A 783 -12.76 -5.65 -19.87
C ALA A 783 -11.77 -6.70 -20.42
N GLU A 784 -10.52 -6.69 -19.98
CA GLU A 784 -9.53 -7.72 -20.34
C GLU A 784 -8.52 -7.92 -19.20
N PHE A 785 -8.31 -9.18 -18.80
CA PHE A 785 -7.17 -9.57 -17.97
C PHE A 785 -5.87 -9.64 -18.80
N GLY A 786 -5.49 -8.48 -19.34
CA GLY A 786 -4.51 -8.37 -20.42
C GLY A 786 -3.09 -8.55 -19.93
N ILE A 787 -2.32 -9.40 -20.62
CA ILE A 787 -0.90 -9.63 -20.29
C ILE A 787 -0.08 -8.46 -20.84
N ILE A 788 0.38 -7.61 -19.93
CA ILE A 788 1.13 -6.38 -20.20
C ILE A 788 2.62 -6.61 -19.93
N HIS A 789 3.47 -5.98 -20.74
CA HIS A 789 4.93 -6.00 -20.57
C HIS A 789 5.50 -4.58 -20.61
N ARG A 790 6.31 -4.22 -19.60
CA ARG A 790 7.05 -2.93 -19.53
C ARG A 790 8.51 -3.19 -19.21
N ASN A 791 9.43 -2.51 -19.89
CA ASN A 791 10.88 -2.70 -19.80
C ASN A 791 11.51 -2.02 -18.57
N GLU A 792 10.85 -2.18 -17.42
CA GLU A 792 11.24 -1.64 -16.12
C GLU A 792 12.74 -1.83 -15.83
N ALA A 793 13.41 -0.79 -15.34
CA ALA A 793 14.83 -0.82 -15.01
C ALA A 793 15.11 -1.96 -14.00
N SER A 794 16.16 -2.75 -14.23
CA SER A 794 16.41 -3.99 -13.45
C SER A 794 16.60 -3.74 -11.96
N GLY A 795 17.23 -2.62 -11.58
CA GLY A 795 17.38 -2.20 -10.18
C GLY A 795 16.08 -1.71 -9.50
N ALA A 796 15.00 -1.51 -10.26
CA ALA A 796 13.68 -1.15 -9.73
C ALA A 796 12.77 -2.37 -9.47
N LEU A 797 13.21 -3.59 -9.81
CA LEU A 797 12.40 -4.81 -9.70
C LEU A 797 12.36 -5.35 -8.26
N THR A 798 11.17 -5.32 -7.66
CA THR A 798 10.95 -5.70 -6.26
C THR A 798 9.72 -6.61 -6.14
N GLY A 799 9.98 -7.92 -5.98
CA GLY A 799 8.95 -8.94 -5.82
C GLY A 799 7.79 -8.79 -6.80
N LEU A 800 6.57 -8.70 -6.28
CA LEU A 800 5.36 -8.50 -7.06
C LEU A 800 4.94 -7.02 -7.20
N THR A 801 5.48 -6.09 -6.42
CA THR A 801 5.03 -4.67 -6.43
C THR A 801 5.52 -3.87 -7.63
N ARG A 802 6.67 -4.26 -8.22
CA ARG A 802 7.19 -3.72 -9.49
C ARG A 802 7.83 -4.83 -10.33
N VAL A 803 7.18 -5.13 -11.46
CA VAL A 803 7.40 -6.29 -12.32
C VAL A 803 7.40 -5.89 -13.80
N ARG A 804 8.11 -6.66 -14.64
CA ARG A 804 8.23 -6.45 -16.09
C ARG A 804 7.08 -7.07 -16.89
N ARG A 805 6.50 -8.15 -16.38
CA ARG A 805 5.27 -8.79 -16.89
C ARG A 805 4.22 -8.73 -15.80
N PHE A 806 3.01 -8.30 -16.15
CA PHE A 806 1.86 -8.32 -15.24
C PHE A 806 0.54 -8.55 -15.97
N VAL A 807 -0.52 -8.81 -15.21
CA VAL A 807 -1.91 -8.79 -15.68
C VAL A 807 -2.69 -7.75 -14.90
N GLN A 808 -3.38 -6.86 -15.58
CA GLN A 808 -4.23 -5.82 -14.99
C GLN A 808 -5.71 -6.21 -15.11
N ASP A 809 -6.57 -5.77 -14.18
CA ASP A 809 -8.03 -5.83 -14.32
C ASP A 809 -8.55 -4.72 -15.25
N ASP A 810 -7.96 -4.67 -16.45
CA ASP A 810 -7.98 -3.49 -17.32
C ASP A 810 -9.31 -3.34 -18.06
N THR A 811 -9.85 -2.12 -18.10
CA THR A 811 -11.14 -1.86 -18.74
C THR A 811 -11.17 -0.52 -19.48
N HIS A 812 -11.91 -0.51 -20.59
CA HIS A 812 -12.14 0.67 -21.42
C HIS A 812 -13.64 0.81 -21.66
N VAL A 813 -14.23 1.87 -21.12
CA VAL A 813 -15.64 2.22 -21.35
C VAL A 813 -15.71 3.26 -22.46
N PHE A 814 -16.35 2.90 -23.57
CA PHE A 814 -16.66 3.82 -24.65
C PHE A 814 -18.09 4.35 -24.43
N CYS A 815 -18.24 5.65 -24.18
CA CYS A 815 -19.51 6.29 -23.87
C CYS A 815 -19.74 7.57 -24.69
N MET A 816 -20.96 8.10 -24.65
CA MET A 816 -21.24 9.46 -25.11
C MET A 816 -20.72 10.50 -24.09
N PRO A 817 -20.39 11.74 -24.49
CA PRO A 817 -20.00 12.78 -23.55
C PRO A 817 -21.03 13.03 -22.42
N SER A 818 -22.31 12.87 -22.72
CA SER A 818 -23.42 12.99 -21.75
C SER A 818 -23.53 11.84 -20.73
N GLN A 819 -22.75 10.77 -20.89
CA GLN A 819 -22.77 9.58 -20.00
C GLN A 819 -21.59 9.56 -19.00
N ILE A 820 -20.62 10.47 -19.13
CA ILE A 820 -19.36 10.46 -18.37
C ILE A 820 -19.62 10.46 -16.85
N THR A 821 -20.46 11.36 -16.36
CA THR A 821 -20.75 11.51 -14.92
C THR A 821 -21.46 10.27 -14.33
N GLU A 822 -22.33 9.62 -15.11
CA GLU A 822 -23.02 8.38 -14.71
C GLU A 822 -22.03 7.21 -14.62
N GLU A 823 -21.17 7.04 -15.61
CA GLU A 823 -20.14 6.00 -15.61
C GLU A 823 -19.12 6.18 -14.47
N ILE A 824 -18.67 7.41 -14.20
CA ILE A 824 -17.76 7.67 -13.06
C ILE A 824 -18.44 7.34 -11.72
N GLY A 825 -19.72 7.71 -11.55
CA GLY A 825 -20.50 7.32 -10.36
C GLY A 825 -20.61 5.79 -10.19
N ALA A 826 -20.87 5.07 -11.29
CA ALA A 826 -20.91 3.60 -11.30
C ALA A 826 -19.55 2.95 -11.00
N LEU A 827 -18.45 3.61 -11.37
CA LEU A 827 -17.08 3.19 -11.04
C LEU A 827 -16.76 3.41 -9.56
N PHE A 828 -17.20 4.51 -8.96
CA PHE A 828 -17.03 4.75 -7.53
C PHE A 828 -17.77 3.71 -6.66
N ASP A 829 -18.99 3.29 -7.06
CA ASP A 829 -19.69 2.18 -6.38
C ASP A 829 -18.93 0.86 -6.49
N PHE A 830 -18.45 0.51 -7.70
CA PHE A 830 -17.68 -0.73 -7.93
C PHE A 830 -16.39 -0.74 -7.09
N MET A 831 -15.63 0.35 -7.12
CA MET A 831 -14.43 0.53 -6.30
C MET A 831 -14.72 0.38 -4.80
N LYS A 832 -15.78 1.05 -4.31
CA LYS A 832 -16.21 0.99 -2.90
C LYS A 832 -16.66 -0.42 -2.50
N HIS A 833 -17.35 -1.15 -3.38
CA HIS A 833 -17.71 -2.54 -3.16
C HIS A 833 -16.46 -3.42 -3.01
N ILE A 834 -15.54 -3.37 -3.98
CA ILE A 834 -14.34 -4.21 -4.00
C ILE A 834 -13.43 -3.91 -2.79
N TYR A 835 -13.06 -2.65 -2.54
CA TYR A 835 -12.20 -2.30 -1.40
C TYR A 835 -12.87 -2.59 -0.04
N GLY A 836 -14.19 -2.50 0.04
CA GLY A 836 -14.97 -2.92 1.20
C GLY A 836 -14.91 -4.42 1.52
N LEU A 837 -14.64 -5.29 0.53
CA LEU A 837 -14.43 -6.74 0.76
C LEU A 837 -13.06 -7.05 1.41
N PHE A 838 -12.06 -6.18 1.20
CA PHE A 838 -10.72 -6.32 1.76
C PHE A 838 -10.52 -5.52 3.06
N GLY A 839 -11.33 -4.48 3.29
CA GLY A 839 -11.16 -3.57 4.42
C GLY A 839 -10.11 -2.49 4.18
N PHE A 840 -9.95 -2.04 2.93
CA PHE A 840 -9.04 -0.94 2.58
C PHE A 840 -9.72 0.43 2.72
N ASP A 841 -9.07 1.33 3.46
CA ASP A 841 -9.26 2.77 3.32
C ASP A 841 -8.56 3.26 2.04
N PHE A 842 -9.14 4.26 1.37
CA PHE A 842 -8.57 4.87 0.16
C PHE A 842 -8.60 6.40 0.22
N LYS A 843 -7.63 7.02 -0.46
CA LYS A 843 -7.62 8.44 -0.83
C LYS A 843 -7.99 8.62 -2.30
N LEU A 844 -8.51 9.80 -2.65
CA LEU A 844 -8.80 10.24 -4.01
C LEU A 844 -7.96 11.49 -4.34
N GLU A 845 -7.23 11.44 -5.45
CA GLU A 845 -6.35 12.53 -5.91
C GLU A 845 -6.72 12.89 -7.36
N LEU A 846 -7.02 14.17 -7.64
CA LEU A 846 -7.31 14.66 -8.99
C LEU A 846 -6.01 15.14 -9.65
N SER A 847 -5.54 14.37 -10.62
CA SER A 847 -4.29 14.63 -11.35
C SER A 847 -4.55 15.32 -12.68
N THR A 848 -4.12 16.58 -12.76
CA THR A 848 -4.41 17.53 -13.86
C THR A 848 -3.28 17.58 -14.90
N ARG A 849 -3.51 18.35 -15.98
CA ARG A 849 -2.67 18.46 -17.19
C ARG A 849 -1.17 18.61 -16.91
N PRO A 850 -0.33 17.67 -17.38
CA PRO A 850 1.13 17.76 -17.30
C PRO A 850 1.67 18.82 -18.27
N GLU A 851 2.97 19.14 -18.19
CA GLU A 851 3.64 20.02 -19.17
C GLU A 851 3.57 19.46 -20.60
N ASN A 852 3.74 18.14 -20.76
CA ASN A 852 3.70 17.44 -22.04
C ASN A 852 2.36 16.72 -22.23
N TYR A 853 1.43 17.32 -22.97
CA TYR A 853 0.09 16.79 -23.23
C TYR A 853 -0.30 16.82 -24.72
N LEU A 854 -1.31 16.02 -25.07
CA LEU A 854 -1.97 16.00 -26.38
C LEU A 854 -3.38 16.58 -26.29
N GLY A 855 -3.86 17.17 -27.38
CA GLY A 855 -5.20 17.77 -27.46
C GLY A 855 -5.19 19.28 -27.26
N THR A 856 -6.38 19.90 -27.25
CA THR A 856 -6.52 21.35 -27.04
C THR A 856 -6.74 21.67 -25.55
N ILE A 857 -6.43 22.90 -25.16
CA ILE A 857 -6.60 23.38 -23.78
C ILE A 857 -8.07 23.32 -23.35
N GLU A 858 -9.00 23.58 -24.27
CA GLU A 858 -10.44 23.57 -24.02
C GLU A 858 -10.94 22.16 -23.69
N THR A 859 -10.45 21.15 -24.42
CA THR A 859 -10.78 19.73 -24.16
C THR A 859 -10.27 19.31 -22.78
N TRP A 860 -9.05 19.72 -22.42
CA TRP A 860 -8.48 19.44 -21.11
C TRP A 860 -9.23 20.13 -19.97
N ASN A 861 -9.55 21.42 -20.11
CA ASN A 861 -10.29 22.17 -19.09
C ASN A 861 -11.70 21.56 -18.87
N GLN A 862 -12.35 21.07 -19.92
CA GLN A 862 -13.62 20.34 -19.83
C GLN A 862 -13.45 18.98 -19.13
N ALA A 863 -12.39 18.23 -19.45
CA ALA A 863 -12.10 16.94 -18.84
C ALA A 863 -11.79 17.06 -17.33
N GLU A 864 -11.00 18.07 -16.95
CA GLU A 864 -10.66 18.35 -15.55
C GLU A 864 -11.88 18.76 -14.73
N GLU A 865 -12.73 19.66 -15.27
CA GLU A 865 -13.94 20.08 -14.58
C GLU A 865 -14.96 18.93 -14.45
N GLN A 866 -15.10 18.06 -15.47
CA GLN A 866 -15.97 16.87 -15.38
C GLN A 866 -15.52 15.86 -14.31
N LEU A 867 -14.21 15.60 -14.19
CA LEU A 867 -13.70 14.75 -13.11
C LEU A 867 -13.88 15.40 -11.73
N LYS A 868 -13.72 16.72 -11.64
CA LYS A 868 -13.93 17.53 -10.42
C LYS A 868 -15.40 17.59 -10.00
N GLU A 869 -16.33 17.77 -10.93
CA GLU A 869 -17.77 17.68 -10.69
C GLU A 869 -18.17 16.28 -10.21
N ALA A 870 -17.64 15.22 -10.85
CA ALA A 870 -17.90 13.85 -10.43
C ALA A 870 -17.33 13.52 -9.05
N LEU A 871 -16.14 14.03 -8.71
CA LEU A 871 -15.55 13.93 -7.38
C LEU A 871 -16.41 14.65 -6.33
N GLU A 872 -16.77 15.91 -6.55
CA GLU A 872 -17.53 16.69 -5.57
C GLU A 872 -18.97 16.17 -5.40
N ALA A 873 -19.57 15.58 -6.43
CA ALA A 873 -20.89 14.94 -6.33
C ALA A 873 -20.91 13.63 -5.52
N ASN A 874 -19.76 12.93 -5.39
CA ASN A 874 -19.67 11.62 -4.74
C ASN A 874 -18.89 11.64 -3.41
N TYR A 875 -17.90 12.53 -3.30
CA TYR A 875 -16.93 12.64 -2.21
C TYR A 875 -16.64 14.12 -1.88
N PRO A 876 -17.66 14.96 -1.58
CA PRO A 876 -17.50 16.40 -1.38
C PRO A 876 -16.48 16.72 -0.29
N GLY A 877 -15.45 17.49 -0.65
CA GLY A 877 -14.33 17.84 0.24
C GLY A 877 -13.47 16.66 0.74
N GLN A 878 -13.54 15.48 0.10
CA GLN A 878 -12.80 14.26 0.47
C GLN A 878 -11.80 13.80 -0.62
N TRP A 879 -11.29 14.76 -1.40
CA TRP A 879 -10.29 14.55 -2.44
C TRP A 879 -9.23 15.66 -2.41
N GLU A 880 -8.02 15.33 -2.86
CA GLU A 880 -6.87 16.25 -2.93
C GLU A 880 -6.50 16.54 -4.40
N LEU A 881 -5.90 17.70 -4.67
CA LEU A 881 -5.45 18.06 -6.03
C LEU A 881 -3.97 17.68 -6.20
N ASN A 882 -3.62 17.06 -7.32
CA ASN A 882 -2.25 16.64 -7.67
C ASN A 882 -1.81 17.30 -9.00
N PRO A 883 -1.35 18.57 -8.98
CA PRO A 883 -1.15 19.34 -10.20
C PRO A 883 -0.07 18.75 -11.12
N GLY A 884 -0.43 18.47 -12.37
CA GLY A 884 0.53 18.07 -13.42
C GLY A 884 0.87 16.58 -13.51
N ASP A 885 0.24 15.70 -12.71
CA ASP A 885 0.48 14.24 -12.79
C ASP A 885 -0.51 13.50 -13.73
N GLY A 886 -1.39 14.20 -14.43
CA GLY A 886 -2.25 13.61 -15.46
C GLY A 886 -1.43 12.95 -16.58
N ALA A 887 -1.91 11.86 -17.18
CA ALA A 887 -1.16 11.27 -18.31
C ALA A 887 -1.34 12.10 -19.58
N PHE A 888 -0.41 11.96 -20.54
CA PHE A 888 -0.34 12.84 -21.72
C PHE A 888 -1.60 12.91 -22.60
N TYR A 889 -2.55 11.99 -22.45
CA TYR A 889 -3.82 11.94 -23.22
C TYR A 889 -5.08 12.37 -22.43
N GLY A 890 -4.99 12.57 -21.11
CA GLY A 890 -6.13 13.04 -20.32
C GLY A 890 -5.95 12.98 -18.80
N PRO A 891 -6.73 13.78 -18.04
CA PRO A 891 -6.65 13.83 -16.58
C PRO A 891 -7.18 12.55 -15.95
N LYS A 892 -6.79 12.29 -14.70
CA LYS A 892 -7.15 11.07 -13.98
C LYS A 892 -7.48 11.35 -12.52
N ILE A 893 -8.39 10.54 -11.98
CA ILE A 893 -8.60 10.36 -10.56
C ILE A 893 -7.73 9.17 -10.16
N ASP A 894 -6.70 9.42 -9.37
CA ASP A 894 -5.85 8.39 -8.78
C ASP A 894 -6.45 7.94 -7.45
N ILE A 895 -6.45 6.64 -7.22
CA ILE A 895 -6.99 6.06 -6.00
C ILE A 895 -5.91 5.26 -5.28
N THR A 896 -5.51 5.82 -4.15
CA THR A 896 -4.41 5.36 -3.32
C THR A 896 -4.97 4.62 -2.11
N ILE A 897 -4.84 3.28 -2.09
CA ILE A 897 -5.22 2.47 -0.92
C ILE A 897 -4.11 2.46 0.13
N ARG A 898 -4.49 2.33 1.40
CA ARG A 898 -3.54 2.24 2.51
C ARG A 898 -3.47 0.83 3.08
N ASP A 899 -2.27 0.28 3.21
CA ASP A 899 -2.08 -1.06 3.78
C ASP A 899 -2.04 -1.05 5.33
N ALA A 900 -2.00 -2.24 5.93
CA ALA A 900 -1.89 -2.40 7.40
C ALA A 900 -0.55 -1.89 7.98
N LEU A 901 0.44 -1.60 7.15
CA LEU A 901 1.71 -0.94 7.50
C LEU A 901 1.68 0.57 7.20
N ARG A 902 0.49 1.15 6.98
CA ARG A 902 0.25 2.58 6.71
C ARG A 902 0.89 3.11 5.42
N ARG A 903 1.43 2.26 4.55
CA ARG A 903 1.99 2.61 3.25
C ARG A 903 0.88 2.87 2.23
N SER A 904 1.10 3.87 1.40
CA SER A 904 0.18 4.28 0.32
C SER A 904 0.53 3.56 -0.98
N PHE A 905 -0.48 2.98 -1.65
CA PHE A 905 -0.34 2.33 -2.94
C PHE A 905 -1.44 2.78 -3.92
N GLN A 906 -1.07 3.50 -4.96
CA GLN A 906 -1.93 3.71 -6.13
C GLN A 906 -2.20 2.35 -6.81
N CYS A 907 -3.47 1.96 -6.86
CA CYS A 907 -3.92 0.67 -7.41
C CYS A 907 -5.04 0.85 -8.44
N ALA A 908 -6.08 1.61 -8.09
CA ALA A 908 -7.11 2.02 -9.03
C ALA A 908 -6.80 3.39 -9.63
N THR A 909 -7.33 3.61 -10.83
CA THR A 909 -7.28 4.87 -11.58
C THR A 909 -8.56 4.98 -12.39
N ILE A 910 -9.15 6.17 -12.49
CA ILE A 910 -10.25 6.47 -13.41
C ILE A 910 -9.78 7.64 -14.29
N GLN A 911 -9.59 7.38 -15.59
CA GLN A 911 -8.95 8.32 -16.50
C GLN A 911 -9.80 8.58 -17.73
N LEU A 912 -9.93 9.86 -18.10
CA LEU A 912 -10.82 10.32 -19.15
C LEU A 912 -10.04 10.71 -20.42
N ASP A 913 -10.18 9.94 -21.48
CA ASP A 913 -9.41 10.06 -22.73
C ASP A 913 -10.31 10.47 -23.92
N PHE A 914 -9.98 11.62 -24.48
CA PHE A 914 -10.55 12.19 -25.71
C PHE A 914 -9.60 12.04 -26.92
N GLN A 915 -8.32 11.71 -26.70
CA GLN A 915 -7.25 11.66 -27.68
C GLN A 915 -7.17 10.32 -28.42
N LEU A 916 -7.30 9.16 -27.76
CA LEU A 916 -7.33 7.88 -28.49
C LEU A 916 -8.52 7.77 -29.45
N PRO A 917 -9.76 8.15 -29.06
CA PRO A 917 -10.89 8.20 -30.00
C PRO A 917 -10.65 9.11 -31.21
N GLU A 918 -9.98 10.26 -31.01
CA GLU A 918 -9.57 11.16 -32.11
C GLU A 918 -8.53 10.48 -33.03
N ARG A 919 -7.46 9.93 -32.44
CA ARG A 919 -6.29 9.38 -33.16
C ARG A 919 -6.56 8.07 -33.88
N PHE A 920 -7.46 7.24 -33.36
CA PHE A 920 -8.01 6.07 -34.07
C PHE A 920 -9.22 6.43 -34.93
N ASN A 921 -9.70 7.68 -34.90
CA ASN A 921 -10.86 8.15 -35.66
C ASN A 921 -12.14 7.34 -35.37
N LEU A 922 -12.27 6.82 -34.13
CA LEU A 922 -13.38 5.99 -33.66
C LEU A 922 -14.71 6.74 -33.77
N LYS A 923 -15.74 6.07 -34.26
CA LYS A 923 -17.06 6.68 -34.52
C LYS A 923 -18.22 5.82 -34.05
N TYR A 924 -19.28 6.50 -33.65
CA TYR A 924 -20.62 5.94 -33.52
C TYR A 924 -21.62 6.81 -34.29
N ARG A 925 -22.74 6.22 -34.67
CA ARG A 925 -23.88 6.88 -35.29
C ARG A 925 -24.78 7.47 -34.20
N SER A 926 -24.95 8.79 -34.21
CA SER A 926 -25.81 9.53 -33.27
C SER A 926 -27.31 9.28 -33.52
N ALA A 927 -28.18 9.91 -32.72
CA ALA A 927 -29.63 9.87 -32.92
C ALA A 927 -30.06 10.51 -34.26
N ASP A 928 -29.29 11.49 -34.74
CA ASP A 928 -29.54 12.23 -35.99
C ASP A 928 -28.84 11.61 -37.21
N GLU A 929 -28.51 10.31 -37.14
CA GLU A 929 -27.70 9.51 -38.09
C GLU A 929 -26.27 10.05 -38.38
N ALA A 930 -25.88 11.19 -37.81
CA ALA A 930 -24.55 11.77 -37.97
C ALA A 930 -23.45 10.96 -37.27
N ALA A 931 -22.23 10.99 -37.81
CA ALA A 931 -21.08 10.36 -37.18
C ALA A 931 -20.53 11.24 -36.04
N ALA A 932 -20.57 10.72 -34.81
CA ALA A 932 -20.01 11.31 -33.61
C ALA A 932 -18.86 10.45 -33.06
N ARG A 933 -18.01 11.01 -32.19
CA ARG A 933 -16.89 10.28 -31.55
C ARG A 933 -17.23 9.91 -30.11
N PRO A 934 -16.94 8.67 -29.65
CA PRO A 934 -17.10 8.31 -28.26
C PRO A 934 -16.00 8.98 -27.41
N VAL A 935 -16.26 9.12 -26.11
CA VAL A 935 -15.22 9.36 -25.11
C VAL A 935 -14.85 8.01 -24.50
N MET A 936 -13.58 7.84 -24.13
CA MET A 936 -13.10 6.59 -23.55
C MET A 936 -12.68 6.82 -22.10
N ILE A 937 -13.24 6.05 -21.17
CA ILE A 937 -12.80 6.01 -19.77
C ILE A 937 -11.92 4.76 -19.59
N HIS A 938 -10.63 4.95 -19.32
CA HIS A 938 -9.79 3.86 -18.84
C HIS A 938 -9.99 3.70 -17.33
N ARG A 939 -10.04 2.46 -16.86
CA ARG A 939 -9.83 2.21 -15.43
C ARG A 939 -9.33 0.80 -15.12
N ALA A 940 -8.75 0.69 -13.94
CA ALA A 940 -8.50 -0.54 -13.20
C ALA A 940 -9.02 -0.35 -11.77
N ILE A 941 -9.42 -1.43 -11.07
CA ILE A 941 -9.86 -1.39 -9.66
C ILE A 941 -8.87 -2.13 -8.75
N LEU A 942 -8.34 -3.28 -9.19
CA LEU A 942 -7.25 -3.95 -8.49
C LEU A 942 -5.87 -3.40 -8.93
N GLY A 943 -5.79 -2.89 -10.16
CA GLY A 943 -4.53 -2.59 -10.82
C GLY A 943 -3.92 -3.89 -11.38
N SER A 944 -2.59 -4.02 -11.30
CA SER A 944 -1.97 -5.32 -11.60
C SER A 944 -2.26 -6.34 -10.50
N LEU A 945 -2.70 -7.53 -10.89
CA LEU A 945 -2.96 -8.65 -9.97
C LEU A 945 -1.71 -9.01 -9.18
N GLU A 946 -0.52 -8.94 -9.79
CA GLU A 946 0.75 -9.07 -9.09
C GLU A 946 0.86 -8.07 -7.92
N ARG A 947 0.77 -6.76 -8.18
CA ARG A 947 0.84 -5.73 -7.13
C ARG A 947 -0.27 -5.90 -6.09
N PHE A 948 -1.50 -6.18 -6.53
CA PHE A 948 -2.62 -6.34 -5.61
C PHE A 948 -2.41 -7.54 -4.68
N ILE A 949 -1.96 -8.69 -5.20
CA ILE A 949 -1.57 -9.87 -4.42
C ILE A 949 -0.46 -9.52 -3.42
N ALA A 950 0.52 -8.70 -3.80
CA ALA A 950 1.55 -8.22 -2.88
C ALA A 950 0.95 -7.47 -1.67
N ILE A 951 0.10 -6.47 -1.96
CA ILE A 951 -0.48 -5.58 -0.94
C ILE A 951 -1.41 -6.34 0.00
N ILE A 952 -2.26 -7.25 -0.51
CA ILE A 952 -3.12 -8.08 0.36
C ILE A 952 -2.32 -9.12 1.17
N THR A 953 -1.20 -9.64 0.63
CA THR A 953 -0.29 -10.50 1.41
C THR A 953 0.26 -9.75 2.63
N GLU A 954 0.69 -8.51 2.42
CA GLU A 954 1.28 -7.64 3.45
C GLU A 954 0.21 -7.10 4.42
N HIS A 955 -0.96 -6.70 3.92
CA HIS A 955 -2.09 -6.23 4.73
C HIS A 955 -2.59 -7.34 5.68
N PHE A 956 -2.88 -8.54 5.16
CA PHE A 956 -3.34 -9.68 5.98
C PHE A 956 -2.21 -10.41 6.73
N ALA A 957 -0.94 -10.02 6.54
CA ALA A 957 0.23 -10.75 7.06
C ALA A 957 0.19 -12.26 6.72
N GLY A 958 -0.25 -12.59 5.50
CA GLY A 958 -0.44 -13.96 5.02
C GLY A 958 -1.61 -14.74 5.66
N LYS A 959 -2.47 -14.09 6.45
CA LYS A 959 -3.65 -14.72 7.09
C LYS A 959 -4.91 -14.48 6.26
N TRP A 960 -4.99 -15.21 5.16
CA TRP A 960 -6.00 -15.05 4.11
C TRP A 960 -7.45 -15.15 4.62
N PRO A 961 -8.34 -14.23 4.20
CA PRO A 961 -9.79 -14.43 4.34
C PRO A 961 -10.22 -15.75 3.71
N PHE A 962 -11.16 -16.46 4.33
CA PHE A 962 -11.52 -17.84 3.95
C PHE A 962 -11.87 -18.01 2.47
N TRP A 963 -12.56 -17.04 1.85
CA TRP A 963 -12.95 -17.10 0.43
C TRP A 963 -11.75 -17.02 -0.55
N LEU A 964 -10.65 -16.41 -0.12
CA LEU A 964 -9.45 -16.15 -0.92
C LEU A 964 -8.29 -17.13 -0.58
N SER A 965 -8.41 -17.83 0.54
CA SER A 965 -7.33 -18.63 1.09
C SER A 965 -6.92 -19.79 0.17
N PRO A 966 -5.61 -19.99 -0.06
CA PRO A 966 -5.13 -21.12 -0.83
C PRO A 966 -5.09 -22.43 -0.01
N ARG A 967 -5.44 -22.38 1.28
CA ARG A 967 -5.38 -23.48 2.26
C ARG A 967 -6.59 -23.35 3.22
N GLN A 968 -7.78 -23.66 2.71
CA GLN A 968 -9.03 -23.39 3.44
C GLN A 968 -9.25 -24.36 4.61
N VAL A 969 -9.06 -25.67 4.38
CA VAL A 969 -9.30 -26.71 5.40
C VAL A 969 -8.18 -27.75 5.39
N LEU A 970 -7.70 -28.14 6.57
CA LEU A 970 -6.85 -29.31 6.77
C LEU A 970 -7.60 -30.34 7.62
N VAL A 971 -7.74 -31.57 7.12
CA VAL A 971 -8.32 -32.69 7.88
C VAL A 971 -7.19 -33.56 8.44
N ILE A 972 -7.24 -33.84 9.74
CA ILE A 972 -6.19 -34.57 10.48
C ILE A 972 -6.83 -35.73 11.26
N PRO A 973 -6.78 -36.98 10.77
CA PRO A 973 -7.33 -38.10 11.52
C PRO A 973 -6.59 -38.32 12.84
N VAL A 974 -7.33 -38.34 13.95
CA VAL A 974 -6.79 -38.58 15.31
C VAL A 974 -6.06 -39.93 15.47
N ALA A 975 -6.39 -40.93 14.64
CA ALA A 975 -5.77 -42.25 14.65
C ALA A 975 -5.79 -42.91 13.26
N ALA A 976 -4.91 -43.90 13.04
CA ALA A 976 -4.75 -44.58 11.75
C ALA A 976 -6.04 -45.19 11.13
N PRO A 977 -7.01 -45.74 11.89
CA PRO A 977 -8.27 -46.23 11.31
C PRO A 977 -9.12 -45.17 10.63
N TYR A 978 -8.94 -43.88 10.96
CA TYR A 978 -9.75 -42.78 10.43
C TYR A 978 -9.17 -42.12 9.16
N LYS A 979 -8.03 -42.61 8.63
CA LYS A 979 -7.38 -42.04 7.43
C LYS A 979 -8.27 -42.03 6.18
N GLU A 980 -9.10 -43.07 6.01
CA GLU A 980 -10.06 -43.16 4.90
C GLU A 980 -11.23 -42.20 5.09
N TYR A 981 -11.77 -42.09 6.31
CA TYR A 981 -12.84 -41.15 6.63
C TYR A 981 -12.38 -39.69 6.48
N ALA A 982 -11.15 -39.36 6.88
CA ALA A 982 -10.57 -38.03 6.67
C ALA A 982 -10.46 -37.68 5.17
N ALA A 983 -10.08 -38.64 4.32
CA ALA A 983 -10.10 -38.49 2.87
C ALA A 983 -11.52 -38.35 2.30
N GLU A 984 -12.51 -39.04 2.87
CA GLU A 984 -13.92 -38.87 2.50
C GLU A 984 -14.45 -37.48 2.85
N VAL A 985 -14.13 -36.97 4.05
CA VAL A 985 -14.50 -35.61 4.50
C VAL A 985 -13.89 -34.54 3.60
N ALA A 986 -12.59 -34.62 3.30
CA ALA A 986 -11.95 -33.69 2.35
C ALA A 986 -12.58 -33.81 0.95
N GLY A 987 -12.83 -35.04 0.46
CA GLY A 987 -13.49 -35.27 -0.82
C GLY A 987 -14.94 -34.75 -0.89
N ARG A 988 -15.66 -34.67 0.24
CA ARG A 988 -16.96 -33.99 0.35
C ARG A 988 -16.80 -32.46 0.26
N LEU A 989 -15.81 -31.89 0.95
CA LEU A 989 -15.52 -30.45 0.92
C LEU A 989 -15.07 -29.97 -0.47
N THR A 990 -14.21 -30.72 -1.17
CA THR A 990 -13.77 -30.39 -2.54
C THR A 990 -14.90 -30.44 -3.55
N LYS A 991 -15.91 -31.31 -3.36
CA LYS A 991 -17.14 -31.33 -4.17
C LYS A 991 -18.03 -30.09 -3.95
N LEU A 992 -17.82 -29.33 -2.88
CA LEU A 992 -18.43 -28.02 -2.63
C LEU A 992 -17.55 -26.85 -3.10
N GLY A 993 -16.45 -27.13 -3.81
CA GLY A 993 -15.52 -26.10 -4.31
C GLY A 993 -14.43 -25.67 -3.32
N LEU A 994 -14.28 -26.36 -2.17
CA LEU A 994 -13.33 -25.97 -1.13
C LEU A 994 -11.96 -26.66 -1.25
N TRP A 995 -10.90 -25.90 -0.98
CA TRP A 995 -9.52 -26.38 -0.87
C TRP A 995 -9.28 -27.09 0.48
N ALA A 996 -9.66 -28.37 0.52
CA ALA A 996 -9.47 -29.26 1.65
C ALA A 996 -8.31 -30.25 1.41
N ASP A 997 -7.28 -30.19 2.26
CA ASP A 997 -6.13 -31.10 2.25
C ASP A 997 -6.20 -32.09 3.44
N VAL A 998 -5.41 -33.18 3.44
CA VAL A 998 -5.42 -34.21 4.51
C VAL A 998 -4.01 -34.57 4.97
N ASP A 999 -3.68 -34.39 6.26
CA ASP A 999 -2.43 -34.93 6.83
C ASP A 999 -2.62 -36.39 7.26
N ASN A 1000 -2.45 -37.29 6.29
CA ASN A 1000 -2.39 -38.74 6.51
C ASN A 1000 -0.98 -39.25 6.91
N GLY A 1001 -0.03 -38.36 7.23
CA GLY A 1001 1.35 -38.69 7.57
C GLY A 1001 1.56 -39.32 8.96
N GLU A 1002 2.81 -39.56 9.32
CA GLU A 1002 3.23 -40.25 10.56
C GLU A 1002 3.54 -39.31 11.74
N ASN A 1003 3.44 -38.00 11.52
CA ASN A 1003 3.63 -37.00 12.57
C ASN A 1003 2.64 -37.20 13.73
N THR A 1004 3.06 -36.91 14.97
CA THR A 1004 2.15 -36.87 16.12
C THR A 1004 1.07 -35.81 15.94
N LEU A 1005 -0.15 -36.05 16.45
CA LEU A 1005 -1.29 -35.14 16.28
C LEU A 1005 -0.97 -33.66 16.62
N PRO A 1006 -0.29 -33.30 17.74
CA PRO A 1006 0.10 -31.92 18.01
C PRO A 1006 1.07 -31.32 16.97
N LYS A 1007 1.94 -32.14 16.38
CA LYS A 1007 2.84 -31.70 15.30
C LYS A 1007 2.08 -31.47 13.99
N LYS A 1008 1.07 -32.29 13.69
CA LYS A 1008 0.19 -32.08 12.52
C LYS A 1008 -0.61 -30.79 12.64
N ILE A 1009 -1.23 -30.56 13.80
CA ILE A 1009 -1.96 -29.30 14.10
C ILE A 1009 -1.00 -28.11 13.93
N ARG A 1010 0.17 -28.15 14.57
CA ARG A 1010 1.19 -27.09 14.44
C ARG A 1010 1.67 -26.87 13.01
N ASN A 1011 1.80 -27.91 12.19
CA ASN A 1011 2.14 -27.77 10.77
C ASN A 1011 1.02 -27.00 10.02
N GLY A 1012 -0.25 -27.32 10.30
CA GLY A 1012 -1.41 -26.61 9.73
C GLY A 1012 -1.48 -25.15 10.18
N GLU A 1013 -1.22 -24.87 11.46
CA GLU A 1013 -1.14 -23.52 12.02
C GLU A 1013 -0.01 -22.70 11.37
N ILE A 1014 1.17 -23.29 11.17
CA ILE A 1014 2.31 -22.63 10.49
C ILE A 1014 1.98 -22.36 9.02
N ALA A 1015 1.37 -23.30 8.32
CA ALA A 1015 0.94 -23.15 6.93
C ALA A 1015 -0.28 -22.21 6.75
N GLN A 1016 -0.80 -21.60 7.82
CA GLN A 1016 -1.96 -20.69 7.83
C GLN A 1016 -3.24 -21.30 7.24
N TYR A 1017 -3.56 -22.56 7.54
CA TYR A 1017 -4.89 -23.10 7.26
C TYR A 1017 -5.97 -22.36 8.07
N ASN A 1018 -7.10 -22.00 7.44
CA ASN A 1018 -8.18 -21.30 8.17
C ASN A 1018 -8.89 -22.21 9.18
N PHE A 1019 -9.09 -23.48 8.81
CA PHE A 1019 -9.71 -24.49 9.67
C PHE A 1019 -8.87 -25.76 9.70
N ILE A 1020 -8.74 -26.34 10.88
CA ILE A 1020 -8.11 -27.64 11.12
C ILE A 1020 -9.17 -28.52 11.78
N LEU A 1021 -9.50 -29.64 11.13
CA LEU A 1021 -10.51 -30.61 11.58
C LEU A 1021 -9.82 -31.88 12.08
N GLY A 1022 -10.28 -32.44 13.20
CA GLY A 1022 -9.76 -33.67 13.83
C GLY A 1022 -10.73 -34.83 13.79
#